data_AF-A0A939ZNH5-F1
#
_entry.id   AF-A0A939ZNH5-F1
#
_cell.length_a   1.000
_cell.length_b   1.000
_cell.length_c   1.000
_cell.angle_alpha   90.00
_cell.angle_beta   90.00
_cell.angle_gamma   90.00
#
_symmetry.space_group_name_H-M   'P 1'
#
loop_
_entity.id
_entity.type
_entity.pdbx_description
1 polymer ?
#
loop_
_entity_poly.entity_id
_entity_poly.type
_entity_poly.pdbx_seq_one_letter_code
_entity_poly.pdbx_strand_id
1 'polypeptide(L)'
;MFCRICGSKMEDGTKFCMNCGSPLDDPKMQPNPAPQAQAPVQPQSQPAPQAQTPVQPQAPVQPQPQPTPQAQAPVQPQPQPTPQAQAPVQPQPQPAQQPQAPVQPQFQPQFQAQPQQNVYMQGNMNAAQPEKPKKKKKGGLIAFIIILVLAIAGVGGYFGAKSMGLIGEAPDPEPTASVEPDDPEPDDPEPVIEEVQAKQTIMLYIIGSDLESEAGLATDDLEEITRAKITDDTNIIIQTGGCKNWDNNFCKDGEVQRFCYKDGKFNEIEDLGVISMADIDTLTDFISFAAEEYPADDYVLILWDHGGGVPIGYGIDENFPNDMIYDYQLGHGIAKTGVHFDSIIFDACNMCTLEVGMSLKDVADYMIGAESYVNGNGLAYTNWLDLLATKPVSQGDYREMIVSDYMEFCKSKDMVASMSVISLSHIGAVYDAYIDYIEVIKKDLESHKYSDIITARENCGVYMGTDSVDLVTLANKYECNASTKLINSVVNAVDYTESDFAFGHGITAYFPYDYANYYSDGRKTFQALEYNRTIVDFYDEYVSLTFAYYYGVSDAEKQAGNWYNDDIISSYMSSGFTVAEAGEYHLDCTLATYADGLDHYYMSTSEIDWLTVMSQMFLEDSDGNLYFLGQDQFYNFDDDGDLVADTPTKWTWLSDRVACYIVYDCYQDDDTGEWNQYGAIPVKVNGVESYLMVFYDQDNPNGKITGYTIMDDEGDYYYELEDSDEIQIIWYCLDTDEYVEAYDPFYASEMTLDYDEINLTNDNIWIVYEVTDVYGNTYTSDAFVYENGELVDVKEW
;
A
#
# COMPACT_ATOMS: atom_id res chain seq x y z
N MET A 1 6.82 4.95 -33.76
CA MET A 1 6.23 3.67 -33.25
C MET A 1 4.78 3.85 -32.77
N PHE A 2 4.06 2.80 -32.36
CA PHE A 2 2.72 2.91 -31.73
C PHE A 2 2.73 2.14 -30.39
N CYS A 3 2.11 2.70 -29.35
CA CYS A 3 1.92 2.01 -28.07
C CYS A 3 1.04 0.77 -28.28
N ARG A 4 1.44 -0.37 -27.73
CA ARG A 4 0.70 -1.64 -27.85
C ARG A 4 -0.49 -1.76 -26.90
N ILE A 5 -0.50 -0.95 -25.84
CA ILE A 5 -1.58 -0.86 -24.85
C ILE A 5 -2.68 0.09 -25.35
N CYS A 6 -2.39 1.40 -25.50
CA CYS A 6 -3.41 2.39 -25.86
C CYS A 6 -3.49 2.75 -27.36
N GLY A 7 -2.60 2.23 -28.20
CA GLY A 7 -2.62 2.50 -29.66
C GLY A 7 -2.12 3.89 -30.07
N SER A 8 -1.66 4.72 -29.14
CA SER A 8 -1.18 6.08 -29.43
C SER A 8 0.12 6.09 -30.24
N LYS A 9 0.24 7.02 -31.20
CA LYS A 9 1.43 7.15 -32.06
C LYS A 9 2.55 7.88 -31.30
N MET A 10 3.72 7.24 -31.23
CA MET A 10 4.89 7.75 -30.51
C MET A 10 6.02 8.12 -31.48
N GLU A 11 6.84 9.09 -31.08
CA GLU A 11 8.09 9.42 -31.78
C GLU A 11 9.05 8.23 -31.71
N ASP A 12 9.98 8.15 -32.67
CA ASP A 12 10.94 7.05 -32.69
C ASP A 12 12.04 7.32 -31.65
N GLY A 13 12.25 6.37 -30.73
CA GLY A 13 13.21 6.49 -29.62
C GLY A 13 12.60 6.82 -28.26
N THR A 14 11.27 6.95 -28.15
CA THR A 14 10.58 7.08 -26.86
C THR A 14 10.61 5.75 -26.10
N LYS A 15 11.00 5.76 -24.82
CA LYS A 15 11.06 4.55 -23.96
C LYS A 15 9.68 4.13 -23.40
N PHE A 16 8.82 5.10 -23.05
CA PHE A 16 7.47 4.86 -22.50
C PHE A 16 6.37 5.59 -23.27
N CYS A 17 5.13 5.14 -23.14
CA CYS A 17 4.00 5.78 -23.80
C CYS A 17 3.62 7.10 -23.10
N MET A 18 3.71 8.20 -23.83
CA MET A 18 3.28 9.54 -23.39
C MET A 18 1.76 9.71 -23.14
N ASN A 19 0.97 8.64 -23.34
CA ASN A 19 -0.46 8.64 -23.09
C ASN A 19 -0.86 7.76 -21.91
N CYS A 20 -0.23 6.59 -21.74
CA CYS A 20 -0.60 5.62 -20.71
C CYS A 20 0.58 5.09 -19.89
N GLY A 21 1.79 5.64 -20.07
CA GLY A 21 3.00 5.25 -19.34
C GLY A 21 3.62 3.90 -19.71
N SER A 22 2.91 3.03 -20.43
CA SER A 22 3.41 1.68 -20.75
C SER A 22 4.80 1.69 -21.43
N PRO A 23 5.74 0.83 -21.03
CA PRO A 23 7.03 0.67 -21.71
C PRO A 23 6.83 0.25 -23.18
N LEU A 24 7.66 0.79 -24.08
CA LEU A 24 7.50 0.59 -25.53
C LEU A 24 8.40 -0.51 -26.11
N ASP A 25 9.45 -0.92 -25.40
CA ASP A 25 10.45 -1.90 -25.84
C ASP A 25 10.44 -3.23 -25.04
N ASP A 26 9.43 -3.49 -24.20
CA ASP A 26 9.33 -4.74 -23.43
C ASP A 26 8.96 -5.96 -24.32
N PRO A 27 9.81 -7.01 -24.40
CA PRO A 27 9.49 -8.26 -25.10
C PRO A 27 8.41 -9.12 -24.42
N LYS A 28 8.06 -8.86 -23.14
CA LYS A 28 7.10 -9.66 -22.35
C LYS A 28 5.63 -9.32 -22.63
N MET A 29 5.31 -8.13 -23.17
CA MET A 29 3.94 -7.77 -23.54
C MET A 29 3.48 -8.50 -24.83
N GLN A 30 2.77 -9.62 -24.66
CA GLN A 30 2.06 -10.27 -25.76
C GLN A 30 0.86 -9.42 -26.21
N PRO A 31 0.57 -9.38 -27.52
CA PRO A 31 -0.55 -8.58 -28.04
C PRO A 31 -1.89 -9.15 -27.56
N ASN A 32 -2.77 -8.27 -27.08
CA ASN A 32 -4.19 -8.54 -27.16
C ASN A 32 -4.55 -8.72 -28.66
N PRO A 33 -5.37 -9.70 -29.07
CA PRO A 33 -5.62 -9.94 -30.49
C PRO A 33 -6.20 -8.68 -31.12
N ALA A 34 -5.52 -8.15 -32.15
CA ALA A 34 -6.07 -7.07 -32.95
C ALA A 34 -7.51 -7.44 -33.38
N PRO A 35 -8.49 -6.51 -33.31
CA PRO A 35 -9.82 -6.79 -33.82
C PRO A 35 -9.69 -7.28 -35.25
N GLN A 36 -10.14 -8.52 -35.50
CA GLN A 36 -9.96 -9.18 -36.77
C GLN A 36 -10.54 -8.30 -37.88
N ALA A 37 -9.67 -7.79 -38.75
CA ALA A 37 -10.07 -7.22 -40.01
C ALA A 37 -10.88 -8.29 -40.77
N GLN A 38 -12.17 -8.03 -40.98
CA GLN A 38 -13.03 -8.91 -41.77
C GLN A 38 -12.45 -9.06 -43.17
N ALA A 39 -11.86 -10.22 -43.44
CA ALA A 39 -11.40 -10.62 -44.76
C ALA A 39 -12.55 -11.26 -45.57
N PRO A 40 -12.56 -11.09 -46.90
CA PRO A 40 -13.76 -11.15 -47.73
C PRO A 40 -14.27 -12.58 -47.95
N VAL A 41 -15.59 -12.76 -47.82
CA VAL A 41 -16.28 -14.02 -48.09
C VAL A 41 -16.28 -14.31 -49.59
N GLN A 42 -15.64 -15.43 -49.99
CA GLN A 42 -15.85 -16.06 -51.29
C GLN A 42 -16.85 -17.24 -51.20
N PRO A 43 -17.58 -17.54 -52.29
CA PRO A 43 -18.93 -18.09 -52.22
C PRO A 43 -18.98 -19.62 -52.32
N GLN A 44 -19.97 -20.25 -51.67
CA GLN A 44 -20.38 -21.62 -51.97
C GLN A 44 -21.89 -21.77 -52.26
N SER A 45 -22.13 -22.19 -53.51
CA SER A 45 -23.21 -23.03 -54.09
C SER A 45 -24.69 -22.78 -53.76
N GLN A 46 -25.42 -22.29 -54.77
CA GLN A 46 -26.88 -22.32 -54.90
C GLN A 46 -27.45 -23.71 -55.26
N PRO A 47 -28.70 -23.99 -54.87
CA PRO A 47 -29.67 -24.73 -55.70
C PRO A 47 -30.54 -23.77 -56.55
N ALA A 48 -30.92 -24.26 -57.73
CA ALA A 48 -31.54 -23.53 -58.85
C ALA A 48 -33.02 -23.10 -58.64
N PRO A 49 -33.58 -22.21 -59.50
CA PRO A 49 -34.57 -21.20 -59.14
C PRO A 49 -36.03 -21.55 -59.47
N GLN A 50 -36.97 -20.86 -58.80
CA GLN A 50 -38.34 -20.67 -59.29
C GLN A 50 -38.63 -19.18 -59.53
N ALA A 51 -39.53 -18.93 -60.49
CA ALA A 51 -39.52 -17.80 -61.40
C ALA A 51 -39.96 -16.44 -60.81
N GLN A 52 -39.34 -15.39 -61.34
CA GLN A 52 -39.64 -13.98 -61.07
C GLN A 52 -40.91 -13.50 -61.81
N THR A 53 -41.65 -12.59 -61.17
CA THR A 53 -42.61 -11.68 -61.82
C THR A 53 -42.07 -10.24 -61.67
N PRO A 54 -42.21 -9.34 -62.67
CA PRO A 54 -41.38 -8.14 -62.77
C PRO A 54 -41.90 -6.90 -62.02
N VAL A 55 -40.93 -6.03 -61.73
CA VAL A 55 -40.91 -4.77 -60.95
C VAL A 55 -41.77 -3.65 -61.55
N GLN A 56 -42.29 -2.76 -60.67
CA GLN A 56 -42.63 -1.37 -61.00
C GLN A 56 -42.01 -0.37 -59.99
N PRO A 57 -41.77 0.91 -60.39
CA PRO A 57 -40.75 1.79 -59.81
C PRO A 57 -41.23 2.69 -58.65
N GLN A 58 -40.27 3.13 -57.85
CA GLN A 58 -40.38 4.02 -56.68
C GLN A 58 -40.95 5.42 -56.99
N ALA A 59 -41.58 6.02 -55.96
CA ALA A 59 -41.94 7.43 -55.87
C ALA A 59 -41.33 8.06 -54.58
N PRO A 60 -41.07 9.38 -54.56
CA PRO A 60 -40.06 10.01 -53.71
C PRO A 60 -40.49 10.35 -52.28
N VAL A 61 -39.48 10.46 -51.42
CA VAL A 61 -39.51 10.80 -49.98
C VAL A 61 -39.96 12.26 -49.74
N GLN A 62 -40.82 12.48 -48.74
CA GLN A 62 -41.11 13.79 -48.15
C GLN A 62 -40.66 13.87 -46.67
N PRO A 63 -40.17 15.03 -46.20
CA PRO A 63 -39.60 15.21 -44.85
C PRO A 63 -40.65 15.39 -43.74
N GLN A 64 -40.35 14.87 -42.54
CA GLN A 64 -41.12 15.09 -41.31
C GLN A 64 -40.83 16.47 -40.67
N PRO A 65 -41.81 17.10 -39.98
CA PRO A 65 -41.71 18.48 -39.46
C PRO A 65 -41.16 18.59 -38.03
N GLN A 66 -40.49 19.72 -37.75
CA GLN A 66 -40.02 20.19 -36.42
C GLN A 66 -41.18 20.48 -35.43
N PRO A 67 -40.95 20.34 -34.11
CA PRO A 67 -41.87 20.86 -33.09
C PRO A 67 -41.65 22.37 -32.83
N THR A 68 -42.74 23.12 -32.67
CA THR A 68 -42.80 24.54 -32.26
C THR A 68 -43.60 24.68 -30.94
N PRO A 69 -43.52 25.82 -30.21
CA PRO A 69 -43.56 25.88 -28.74
C PRO A 69 -44.98 26.01 -28.18
N GLN A 70 -45.20 25.44 -26.98
CA GLN A 70 -46.47 25.59 -26.26
C GLN A 70 -46.56 26.93 -25.50
N ALA A 71 -47.73 27.55 -25.61
CA ALA A 71 -48.09 28.85 -25.05
C ALA A 71 -48.59 28.75 -23.59
N GLN A 72 -48.29 29.80 -22.81
CA GLN A 72 -48.72 30.02 -21.43
C GLN A 72 -50.23 30.27 -21.28
N ALA A 73 -50.79 29.85 -20.14
CA ALA A 73 -52.12 30.22 -19.63
C ALA A 73 -51.99 31.02 -18.31
N PRO A 74 -53.01 31.81 -17.90
CA PRO A 74 -52.82 33.10 -17.22
C PRO A 74 -52.75 33.06 -15.69
N VAL A 75 -52.02 34.03 -15.15
CA VAL A 75 -51.83 34.35 -13.72
C VAL A 75 -53.11 34.92 -13.08
N GLN A 76 -53.46 34.43 -11.88
CA GLN A 76 -54.34 35.12 -10.93
C GLN A 76 -53.60 35.51 -9.65
N PRO A 77 -53.98 36.61 -8.97
CA PRO A 77 -53.08 37.38 -8.12
C PRO A 77 -53.02 36.93 -6.65
N GLN A 78 -51.84 37.08 -6.05
CA GLN A 78 -51.57 36.95 -4.61
C GLN A 78 -52.35 37.98 -3.78
N PRO A 79 -52.75 37.64 -2.54
CA PRO A 79 -52.96 38.61 -1.47
C PRO A 79 -51.67 38.85 -0.66
N GLN A 80 -51.36 40.12 -0.41
CA GLN A 80 -50.31 40.61 0.51
C GLN A 80 -50.70 40.44 2.00
N PRO A 81 -49.72 40.54 2.94
CA PRO A 81 -49.86 40.16 4.34
C PRO A 81 -50.35 41.30 5.26
N THR A 82 -50.92 40.97 6.42
CA THR A 82 -51.18 41.89 7.55
C THR A 82 -51.22 41.11 8.89
N PRO A 83 -51.06 41.75 10.08
CA PRO A 83 -49.98 41.46 11.02
C PRO A 83 -50.41 40.67 12.28
N GLN A 84 -49.39 40.23 13.03
CA GLN A 84 -49.42 39.54 14.33
C GLN A 84 -50.55 39.95 15.29
N ALA A 85 -51.12 38.95 15.96
CA ALA A 85 -51.69 39.07 17.31
C ALA A 85 -51.11 37.95 18.20
N GLN A 86 -50.55 38.35 19.35
CA GLN A 86 -50.01 37.48 20.38
C GLN A 86 -51.09 36.87 21.30
N ALA A 87 -50.70 35.76 21.93
CA ALA A 87 -51.07 35.22 23.25
C ALA A 87 -52.06 34.03 23.29
N PRO A 88 -52.03 33.15 24.32
CA PRO A 88 -51.12 33.07 25.48
C PRO A 88 -50.40 31.71 25.64
N VAL A 89 -49.30 31.75 26.40
CA VAL A 89 -48.57 30.59 26.93
C VAL A 89 -49.47 29.75 27.86
N GLN A 90 -49.46 28.43 27.69
CA GLN A 90 -49.89 27.47 28.71
C GLN A 90 -48.77 26.45 29.02
N PRO A 91 -48.69 25.93 30.26
CA PRO A 91 -47.48 25.33 30.81
C PRO A 91 -47.23 23.90 30.33
N GLN A 92 -45.95 23.54 30.21
CA GLN A 92 -45.47 22.16 30.04
C GLN A 92 -46.06 21.20 31.10
N PRO A 93 -46.49 19.99 30.69
CA PRO A 93 -46.47 18.83 31.57
C PRO A 93 -45.05 18.23 31.60
N GLN A 94 -44.52 17.98 32.80
CA GLN A 94 -43.37 17.10 33.01
C GLN A 94 -43.64 15.69 32.46
N PRO A 95 -42.60 14.96 32.04
CA PRO A 95 -42.74 13.68 31.35
C PRO A 95 -43.28 12.59 32.27
N ALA A 96 -44.28 11.87 31.79
CA ALA A 96 -44.68 10.58 32.35
C ALA A 96 -43.63 9.54 31.93
N GLN A 97 -43.08 8.81 32.91
CA GLN A 97 -42.25 7.64 32.66
C GLN A 97 -43.04 6.62 31.83
N GLN A 98 -42.60 6.36 30.60
CA GLN A 98 -43.06 5.20 29.83
C GLN A 98 -42.45 3.92 30.41
N PRO A 99 -43.18 2.79 30.39
CA PRO A 99 -42.65 1.50 30.81
C PRO A 99 -41.47 1.11 29.91
N GLN A 100 -40.39 0.62 30.51
CA GLN A 100 -39.29 -0.03 29.77
C GLN A 100 -39.87 -1.14 28.90
N ALA A 101 -39.66 -1.02 27.58
CA ALA A 101 -39.78 -2.14 26.67
C ALA A 101 -38.73 -3.21 27.06
N PRO A 102 -39.02 -4.51 26.88
CA PRO A 102 -38.03 -5.55 27.12
C PRO A 102 -36.82 -5.32 26.20
N VAL A 103 -35.64 -5.31 26.82
CA VAL A 103 -34.34 -5.29 26.13
C VAL A 103 -34.25 -6.57 25.32
N GLN A 104 -34.21 -6.44 23.98
CA GLN A 104 -33.73 -7.51 23.11
C GLN A 104 -32.20 -7.53 23.22
N PRO A 105 -31.57 -8.70 23.40
CA PRO A 105 -30.12 -8.80 23.30
C PRO A 105 -29.71 -8.60 21.84
N GLN A 106 -28.97 -7.52 21.57
CA GLN A 106 -28.17 -7.38 20.34
C GLN A 106 -26.95 -8.30 20.48
N PHE A 107 -26.76 -9.18 19.50
CA PHE A 107 -25.50 -9.89 19.30
C PHE A 107 -24.76 -9.17 18.17
N GLN A 108 -23.67 -8.49 18.53
CA GLN A 108 -22.54 -8.28 17.64
C GLN A 108 -21.51 -9.31 18.11
N PRO A 109 -20.96 -10.20 17.27
CA PRO A 109 -19.60 -10.60 17.57
C PRO A 109 -18.79 -9.30 17.63
N GLN A 110 -17.79 -9.15 18.50
CA GLN A 110 -16.86 -8.02 18.38
C GLN A 110 -16.02 -8.16 17.10
N PHE A 111 -16.68 -8.12 15.95
CA PHE A 111 -16.15 -7.69 14.67
C PHE A 111 -16.86 -6.37 14.40
N GLN A 112 -16.43 -5.31 15.10
CA GLN A 112 -16.41 -4.05 14.38
C GLN A 112 -15.46 -4.31 13.21
N ALA A 113 -16.01 -4.46 12.01
CA ALA A 113 -15.29 -4.10 10.80
C ALA A 113 -15.02 -2.58 10.89
N GLN A 114 -14.16 -2.15 11.82
CA GLN A 114 -13.17 -1.20 11.39
C GLN A 114 -12.46 -1.91 10.24
N PRO A 115 -12.29 -1.28 9.07
CA PRO A 115 -11.38 -1.81 8.07
C PRO A 115 -10.12 -2.18 8.83
N GLN A 116 -9.86 -3.48 8.96
CA GLN A 116 -8.74 -3.96 9.74
C GLN A 116 -7.54 -3.50 8.95
N GLN A 117 -7.01 -2.38 9.44
CA GLN A 117 -5.69 -1.86 9.21
C GLN A 117 -4.75 -3.04 8.91
N ASN A 118 -3.94 -2.88 7.87
CA ASN A 118 -2.71 -3.63 7.75
C ASN A 118 -1.86 -3.38 9.01
N VAL A 119 -2.10 -4.13 10.09
CA VAL A 119 -1.33 -4.04 11.34
C VAL A 119 -0.38 -5.21 11.37
N TYR A 120 0.88 -4.91 11.04
CA TYR A 120 2.00 -5.69 11.55
C TYR A 120 2.46 -5.03 12.85
N MET A 121 1.97 -5.60 13.96
CA MET A 121 2.54 -5.72 15.30
C MET A 121 3.51 -4.67 15.85
N GLN A 122 3.18 -4.17 17.04
CA GLN A 122 4.11 -3.47 17.93
C GLN A 122 3.81 -3.80 19.40
N GLY A 123 4.65 -4.61 20.04
CA GLY A 123 4.49 -4.98 21.45
C GLY A 123 5.24 -4.05 22.40
N ASN A 124 4.59 -3.61 23.49
CA ASN A 124 5.29 -3.13 24.69
C ASN A 124 5.14 -4.11 25.85
N MET A 125 6.26 -4.36 26.53
CA MET A 125 6.41 -5.35 27.58
C MET A 125 5.85 -4.85 28.93
N ASN A 126 5.02 -5.67 29.58
CA ASN A 126 5.17 -6.09 31.00
C ASN A 126 3.91 -6.79 31.54
N ALA A 127 3.95 -8.12 31.67
CA ALA A 127 3.47 -8.86 32.85
C ALA A 127 3.79 -10.36 32.69
N ALA A 128 3.93 -11.05 33.82
CA ALA A 128 4.61 -12.34 33.94
C ALA A 128 3.88 -13.53 33.26
N GLN A 129 4.61 -14.31 32.46
CA GLN A 129 4.14 -15.57 31.88
C GLN A 129 4.38 -16.80 32.79
N PRO A 130 3.52 -17.84 32.73
CA PRO A 130 3.91 -19.21 33.05
C PRO A 130 4.82 -19.82 31.95
N GLU A 131 5.56 -20.87 32.29
CA GLU A 131 6.75 -21.37 31.55
C GLU A 131 6.51 -21.79 30.08
N LYS A 132 7.31 -21.21 29.15
CA LYS A 132 7.39 -21.53 27.72
C LYS A 132 8.29 -22.76 27.40
N PRO A 133 7.98 -23.56 26.35
CA PRO A 133 8.87 -24.58 25.80
C PRO A 133 10.07 -23.98 25.01
N LYS A 134 11.13 -24.77 24.83
CA LYS A 134 12.48 -24.29 24.45
C LYS A 134 12.74 -24.24 22.93
N LYS A 135 13.15 -23.08 22.42
CA LYS A 135 13.66 -22.86 21.05
C LYS A 135 14.97 -23.62 20.74
N LYS A 136 15.11 -24.11 19.50
CA LYS A 136 16.40 -24.46 18.87
C LYS A 136 16.50 -23.87 17.47
N LYS A 137 17.70 -23.34 17.14
CA LYS A 137 18.05 -22.71 15.85
C LYS A 137 18.35 -23.73 14.75
N LYS A 138 17.78 -23.57 13.54
CA LYS A 138 18.44 -23.14 12.29
C LYS A 138 17.67 -23.61 11.02
N GLY A 139 17.59 -22.71 10.03
CA GLY A 139 17.34 -22.99 8.61
C GLY A 139 16.67 -21.79 7.93
N GLY A 140 17.37 -21.10 7.04
CA GLY A 140 16.99 -19.78 6.52
C GLY A 140 15.96 -19.83 5.39
N LEU A 141 14.90 -19.05 5.57
CA LEU A 141 13.98 -18.50 4.56
C LEU A 141 12.97 -17.55 5.27
N ILE A 142 12.71 -17.80 6.55
CA ILE A 142 11.66 -17.15 7.37
C ILE A 142 12.16 -15.86 8.07
N ALA A 143 13.47 -15.59 8.08
CA ALA A 143 14.03 -14.41 8.74
C ALA A 143 13.60 -13.08 8.09
N PHE A 144 13.34 -13.06 6.78
CA PHE A 144 13.08 -11.83 6.03
C PHE A 144 11.75 -11.15 6.36
N ILE A 145 10.69 -11.92 6.62
CA ILE A 145 9.37 -11.37 6.98
C ILE A 145 9.38 -10.84 8.43
N ILE A 146 10.18 -11.46 9.31
CA ILE A 146 10.27 -11.08 10.73
C ILE A 146 11.04 -9.76 10.91
N ILE A 147 12.06 -9.51 10.08
CA ILE A 147 12.91 -8.31 10.14
C ILE A 147 12.12 -7.04 9.74
N LEU A 148 11.30 -7.11 8.68
CA LEU A 148 10.50 -5.96 8.22
C LEU A 148 9.39 -5.55 9.22
N VAL A 149 8.80 -6.53 9.92
CA VAL A 149 7.79 -6.32 10.95
C VAL A 149 8.37 -5.61 12.18
N LEU A 150 9.62 -5.88 12.55
CA LEU A 150 10.29 -5.26 13.69
C LEU A 150 10.64 -3.78 13.47
N ALA A 151 10.89 -3.36 12.22
CA ALA A 151 11.14 -1.97 11.85
C ALA A 151 9.88 -1.08 12.00
N ILE A 152 8.71 -1.58 11.54
CA ILE A 152 7.41 -0.90 11.66
C ILE A 152 6.97 -0.84 13.14
N ALA A 153 7.30 -1.90 13.90
CA ALA A 153 7.20 -1.97 15.36
C ALA A 153 8.17 -1.06 16.14
N GLY A 154 9.02 -0.26 15.48
CA GLY A 154 9.73 0.86 16.12
C GLY A 154 8.93 2.16 16.05
N VAL A 155 8.17 2.33 14.96
CA VAL A 155 7.61 3.62 14.52
C VAL A 155 6.26 3.97 15.18
N GLY A 156 5.30 3.04 15.29
CA GLY A 156 4.00 3.33 15.94
C GLY A 156 4.02 3.62 17.46
N GLY A 157 4.99 3.11 18.21
CA GLY A 157 5.15 3.24 19.66
C GLY A 157 5.68 4.62 20.04
N TYR A 158 6.40 5.25 19.11
CA TYR A 158 6.78 6.66 19.18
C TYR A 158 5.56 7.59 19.11
N PHE A 159 4.61 7.32 18.20
CA PHE A 159 3.40 8.14 18.05
C PHE A 159 2.44 8.03 19.24
N GLY A 160 2.34 6.84 19.85
CA GLY A 160 1.62 6.65 21.11
C GLY A 160 2.23 7.44 22.28
N ALA A 161 3.56 7.45 22.42
CA ALA A 161 4.23 8.12 23.55
C ALA A 161 4.26 9.66 23.42
N LYS A 162 4.30 10.18 22.19
CA LYS A 162 4.33 11.64 21.91
C LYS A 162 2.93 12.27 21.99
N SER A 163 1.88 11.57 21.54
CA SER A 163 0.48 12.04 21.64
C SER A 163 0.00 12.17 23.09
N MET A 164 0.57 11.40 24.01
CA MET A 164 0.25 11.45 25.44
C MET A 164 1.01 12.51 26.26
N GLY A 165 1.88 13.32 25.63
CA GLY A 165 2.54 14.44 26.29
C GLY A 165 3.47 14.06 27.46
N LEU A 166 4.04 12.85 27.45
CA LEU A 166 4.87 12.31 28.54
C LEU A 166 6.35 12.72 28.48
N ILE A 167 6.73 13.62 27.56
CA ILE A 167 8.12 14.02 27.31
C ILE A 167 8.22 15.56 27.35
N GLY A 168 9.04 16.09 28.26
CA GLY A 168 9.30 17.52 28.40
C GLY A 168 10.55 17.97 27.66
N GLU A 169 10.56 19.23 27.21
CA GLU A 169 11.69 19.88 26.52
C GLU A 169 12.98 19.90 27.38
N ALA A 170 14.11 19.60 26.75
CA ALA A 170 15.44 19.79 27.33
C ALA A 170 15.92 21.24 27.14
N PRO A 171 16.67 21.81 28.12
CA PRO A 171 17.00 23.23 28.13
C PRO A 171 18.19 23.60 27.23
N ASP A 172 18.18 24.84 26.73
CA ASP A 172 19.23 25.46 25.93
C ASP A 172 20.62 25.42 26.60
N PRO A 173 21.71 25.15 25.86
CA PRO A 173 23.07 25.31 26.36
C PRO A 173 23.54 26.78 26.32
N GLU A 174 24.05 27.27 27.46
CA GLU A 174 24.75 28.56 27.56
C GLU A 174 26.15 28.53 26.89
N PRO A 175 26.66 29.69 26.39
CA PRO A 175 27.85 29.74 25.56
C PRO A 175 29.16 29.76 26.38
N THR A 176 30.14 28.94 25.99
CA THR A 176 31.49 28.98 26.57
C THR A 176 32.55 29.56 25.61
N ALA A 177 33.03 30.74 26.02
CA ALA A 177 34.34 31.38 25.89
C ALA A 177 35.30 31.00 24.73
N SER A 178 35.59 32.04 23.94
CA SER A 178 36.68 32.19 22.98
C SER A 178 38.09 31.93 23.57
N VAL A 179 38.91 31.19 22.82
CA VAL A 179 40.38 31.13 22.99
C VAL A 179 41.02 31.79 21.76
N GLU A 180 41.94 32.74 22.00
CA GLU A 180 42.70 33.45 20.96
C GLU A 180 43.82 32.56 20.38
N PRO A 181 44.22 32.77 19.11
CA PRO A 181 45.19 31.92 18.41
C PRO A 181 46.65 32.29 18.74
N ASP A 182 47.52 31.28 18.82
CA ASP A 182 48.98 31.42 18.83
C ASP A 182 49.52 31.42 17.38
N ASP A 183 50.45 32.35 17.10
CA ASP A 183 51.15 32.54 15.82
C ASP A 183 52.02 31.32 15.41
N PRO A 184 51.96 30.83 14.15
CA PRO A 184 52.91 29.85 13.65
C PRO A 184 54.19 30.50 13.08
N GLU A 185 55.34 29.92 13.40
CA GLU A 185 56.62 30.18 12.71
C GLU A 185 56.63 29.60 11.28
N PRO A 186 57.43 30.14 10.35
CA PRO A 186 57.36 29.78 8.93
C PRO A 186 58.11 28.48 8.61
N ASP A 187 57.41 27.46 8.10
CA ASP A 187 57.99 26.25 7.53
C ASP A 187 58.44 26.45 6.07
N ASP A 188 59.60 25.86 5.74
CA ASP A 188 60.16 25.77 4.38
C ASP A 188 59.23 24.91 3.48
N PRO A 189 59.05 25.23 2.19
CA PRO A 189 58.12 24.52 1.33
C PRO A 189 58.63 23.11 0.98
N GLU A 190 57.84 22.11 1.36
CA GLU A 190 57.97 20.74 0.87
C GLU A 190 57.64 20.65 -0.64
N PRO A 191 58.24 19.66 -1.36
CA PRO A 191 58.07 19.54 -2.79
C PRO A 191 56.62 19.19 -3.14
N VAL A 192 56.00 20.01 -3.99
CA VAL A 192 54.68 19.76 -4.58
C VAL A 192 54.73 18.47 -5.40
N ILE A 193 54.18 17.40 -4.84
CA ILE A 193 53.73 16.24 -5.59
C ILE A 193 52.42 16.70 -6.25
N GLU A 194 52.33 16.66 -7.58
CA GLU A 194 51.03 16.81 -8.24
C GLU A 194 50.18 15.60 -7.79
N GLU A 195 49.31 15.82 -6.81
CA GLU A 195 48.24 14.88 -6.51
C GLU A 195 47.37 14.79 -7.77
N VAL A 196 47.28 13.58 -8.32
CA VAL A 196 46.31 13.30 -9.36
C VAL A 196 44.96 13.35 -8.67
N GLN A 197 44.26 14.47 -8.81
CA GLN A 197 42.86 14.61 -8.37
C GLN A 197 42.08 13.44 -8.97
N ALA A 198 41.38 12.69 -8.11
CA ALA A 198 40.58 11.55 -8.55
C ALA A 198 39.48 12.04 -9.50
N LYS A 199 39.06 11.20 -10.44
CA LYS A 199 37.91 11.56 -11.30
C LYS A 199 36.61 11.45 -10.53
N GLN A 200 36.50 10.45 -9.65
CA GLN A 200 35.27 10.22 -8.92
C GLN A 200 35.52 9.73 -7.49
N THR A 201 34.64 10.13 -6.59
CA THR A 201 34.57 9.64 -5.22
C THR A 201 33.21 9.01 -4.99
N ILE A 202 33.23 7.73 -4.64
CA ILE A 202 32.05 6.94 -4.29
C ILE A 202 31.96 6.88 -2.76
N MET A 203 30.88 7.42 -2.21
CA MET A 203 30.60 7.49 -0.77
C MET A 203 29.54 6.45 -0.42
N LEU A 204 29.84 5.52 0.48
CA LEU A 204 28.86 4.54 0.98
C LEU A 204 28.58 4.83 2.45
N TYR A 205 27.33 5.14 2.77
CA TYR A 205 26.86 5.31 4.12
C TYR A 205 26.01 4.09 4.50
N ILE A 206 26.58 3.23 5.36
CA ILE A 206 26.03 1.91 5.69
C ILE A 206 25.57 1.92 7.14
N ILE A 207 24.27 2.09 7.33
CA ILE A 207 23.62 1.88 8.62
C ILE A 207 23.31 0.39 8.68
N GLY A 208 24.13 -0.39 9.39
CA GLY A 208 24.05 -1.84 9.37
C GLY A 208 22.75 -2.39 9.96
N SER A 209 22.13 -1.65 10.88
CA SER A 209 20.85 -2.00 11.52
C SER A 209 20.75 -3.47 11.98
N ASP A 210 19.52 -3.99 12.07
CA ASP A 210 19.25 -5.41 12.27
C ASP A 210 19.54 -6.25 11.01
N LEU A 211 19.60 -5.62 9.83
CA LEU A 211 19.99 -6.28 8.58
C LEU A 211 21.40 -6.88 8.66
N GLU A 212 22.32 -6.21 9.34
CA GLU A 212 23.66 -6.72 9.63
C GLU A 212 23.65 -7.63 10.86
N SER A 213 23.09 -7.18 11.99
CA SER A 213 23.27 -7.90 13.25
C SER A 213 22.51 -9.24 13.31
N GLU A 214 21.46 -9.39 12.49
CA GLU A 214 20.69 -10.64 12.38
C GLU A 214 21.02 -11.46 11.12
N ALA A 215 21.39 -10.81 10.02
CA ALA A 215 21.53 -11.47 8.72
C ALA A 215 22.88 -11.28 8.00
N GLY A 216 23.77 -10.41 8.48
CA GLY A 216 25.10 -10.19 7.91
C GLY A 216 25.11 -9.53 6.52
N LEU A 217 24.03 -8.83 6.17
CA LEU A 217 23.79 -8.36 4.80
C LEU A 217 24.74 -7.23 4.38
N ALA A 218 25.02 -6.28 5.28
CA ALA A 218 25.99 -5.21 4.99
C ALA A 218 27.41 -5.78 4.83
N THR A 219 27.75 -6.83 5.58
CA THR A 219 29.01 -7.56 5.39
C THR A 219 29.08 -8.23 4.02
N ASP A 220 28.01 -8.89 3.55
CA ASP A 220 27.97 -9.51 2.23
C ASP A 220 28.22 -8.48 1.11
N ASP A 221 27.62 -7.28 1.21
CA ASP A 221 27.83 -6.18 0.26
C ASP A 221 29.25 -5.60 0.31
N LEU A 222 29.80 -5.42 1.51
CA LEU A 222 31.20 -5.04 1.68
C LEU A 222 32.13 -6.08 1.04
N GLU A 223 31.85 -7.38 1.17
CA GLU A 223 32.62 -8.42 0.50
C GLU A 223 32.48 -8.36 -1.03
N GLU A 224 31.31 -8.02 -1.56
CA GLU A 224 31.09 -7.82 -3.00
C GLU A 224 32.00 -6.74 -3.58
N ILE A 225 32.08 -5.59 -2.89
CA ILE A 225 32.95 -4.48 -3.29
C ILE A 225 34.41 -4.95 -3.43
N THR A 226 34.85 -5.89 -2.59
CA THR A 226 36.23 -6.40 -2.68
C THR A 226 36.55 -7.16 -3.97
N ARG A 227 35.52 -7.60 -4.70
CA ARG A 227 35.64 -8.37 -5.95
C ARG A 227 35.73 -7.46 -7.17
N ALA A 228 35.39 -6.18 -7.04
CA ALA A 228 35.45 -5.19 -8.10
C ALA A 228 36.89 -4.77 -8.46
N LYS A 229 37.10 -4.42 -9.72
CA LYS A 229 38.32 -3.80 -10.25
C LYS A 229 38.17 -2.30 -10.12
N ILE A 230 38.92 -1.70 -9.20
CA ILE A 230 38.92 -0.26 -8.95
C ILE A 230 40.27 0.32 -9.39
N THR A 231 40.22 1.45 -10.08
CA THR A 231 41.40 2.16 -10.58
C THR A 231 41.84 3.25 -9.61
N ASP A 232 43.11 3.67 -9.70
CA ASP A 232 43.69 4.70 -8.81
C ASP A 232 43.03 6.09 -8.94
N ASP A 233 42.21 6.33 -9.96
CA ASP A 233 41.44 7.57 -10.16
C ASP A 233 40.01 7.50 -9.59
N THR A 234 39.69 6.47 -8.80
CA THR A 234 38.43 6.32 -8.06
C THR A 234 38.69 6.16 -6.57
N ASN A 235 38.08 7.01 -5.75
CA ASN A 235 38.04 6.82 -4.30
C ASN A 235 36.78 6.07 -3.91
N ILE A 236 36.88 5.13 -2.96
CA ILE A 236 35.74 4.50 -2.29
C ILE A 236 35.87 4.75 -0.80
N ILE A 237 34.99 5.60 -0.28
CA ILE A 237 34.96 6.04 1.11
C ILE A 237 33.68 5.54 1.75
N ILE A 238 33.80 4.91 2.90
CA ILE A 238 32.70 4.17 3.53
C ILE A 238 32.59 4.62 4.99
N GLN A 239 31.39 4.92 5.46
CA GLN A 239 31.09 5.03 6.87
C GLN A 239 30.14 3.91 7.27
N THR A 240 30.56 3.10 8.25
CA THR A 240 29.78 1.98 8.77
C THR A 240 29.39 2.25 10.22
N GLY A 241 28.23 1.77 10.64
CA GLY A 241 27.77 1.85 12.02
C GLY A 241 26.34 1.35 12.17
N GLY A 242 25.68 1.69 13.27
CA GLY A 242 24.22 1.52 13.40
C GLY A 242 23.70 0.10 13.68
N CYS A 243 24.57 -0.90 13.82
CA CYS A 243 24.20 -2.26 14.22
C CYS A 243 24.81 -2.65 15.57
N LYS A 244 24.24 -3.67 16.23
CA LYS A 244 24.77 -4.21 17.49
C LYS A 244 26.00 -5.09 17.31
N ASN A 245 26.10 -5.82 16.21
CA ASN A 245 27.21 -6.72 15.91
C ASN A 245 27.44 -6.79 14.40
N TRP A 246 28.71 -6.93 13.98
CA TRP A 246 29.09 -7.18 12.59
C TRP A 246 29.45 -8.66 12.36
N ASP A 247 29.15 -9.22 11.18
CA ASP A 247 29.58 -10.56 10.74
C ASP A 247 30.97 -10.56 10.09
N ASN A 248 31.73 -9.47 10.26
CA ASN A 248 33.12 -9.33 9.82
C ASN A 248 34.06 -9.02 10.99
N ASN A 249 35.35 -8.80 10.70
CA ASN A 249 36.39 -8.57 11.70
C ASN A 249 37.12 -7.24 11.55
N PHE A 250 36.64 -6.34 10.69
CA PHE A 250 37.25 -5.03 10.44
C PHE A 250 36.37 -3.88 10.95
N CYS A 251 35.05 -4.06 10.99
CA CYS A 251 34.13 -3.17 11.71
C CYS A 251 34.09 -3.51 13.20
N LYS A 252 33.82 -2.51 14.05
CA LYS A 252 33.66 -2.63 15.50
C LYS A 252 32.17 -2.61 15.86
N ASP A 253 31.76 -3.59 16.66
CA ASP A 253 30.40 -3.72 17.16
C ASP A 253 29.95 -2.45 17.92
N GLY A 254 28.84 -1.84 17.50
CA GLY A 254 28.23 -0.68 18.14
C GLY A 254 28.95 0.67 17.95
N GLU A 255 30.05 0.72 17.21
CA GLU A 255 30.80 1.95 16.92
C GLU A 255 30.64 2.35 15.44
N VAL A 256 30.80 3.65 15.19
CA VAL A 256 30.79 4.23 13.84
C VAL A 256 32.23 4.45 13.37
N GLN A 257 32.55 3.96 12.17
CA GLN A 257 33.91 4.01 11.63
C GLN A 257 33.91 4.45 10.16
N ARG A 258 35.00 5.13 9.77
CA ARG A 258 35.28 5.53 8.39
C ARG A 258 36.39 4.69 7.79
N PHE A 259 36.22 4.29 6.53
CA PHE A 259 37.18 3.48 5.79
C PHE A 259 37.44 4.05 4.40
N CYS A 260 38.67 3.86 3.93
CA CYS A 260 39.02 3.95 2.51
C CYS A 260 39.29 2.54 2.00
N TYR A 261 38.55 2.11 0.97
CA TYR A 261 38.86 0.86 0.30
C TYR A 261 39.97 1.07 -0.75
N LYS A 262 41.14 0.47 -0.50
CA LYS A 262 42.33 0.59 -1.35
C LYS A 262 43.22 -0.63 -1.23
N ASP A 263 43.86 -1.02 -2.33
CA ASP A 263 44.77 -2.17 -2.39
C ASP A 263 44.14 -3.50 -1.93
N GLY A 264 42.85 -3.68 -2.20
CA GLY A 264 42.12 -4.91 -1.86
C GLY A 264 41.69 -5.01 -0.40
N LYS A 265 41.66 -3.90 0.34
CA LYS A 265 41.36 -3.88 1.78
C LYS A 265 40.61 -2.62 2.20
N PHE A 266 39.78 -2.76 3.23
CA PHE A 266 39.22 -1.65 3.99
C PHE A 266 40.27 -1.12 4.96
N ASN A 267 40.75 0.10 4.74
CA ASN A 267 41.71 0.76 5.60
C ASN A 267 40.94 1.75 6.49
N GLU A 268 40.89 1.48 7.80
CA GLU A 268 40.26 2.38 8.78
C GLU A 268 40.97 3.74 8.77
N ILE A 269 40.19 4.80 8.63
CA ILE A 269 40.64 6.19 8.65
C ILE A 269 40.40 6.79 10.03
N GLU A 270 39.18 6.60 10.55
CA GLU A 270 38.70 7.23 11.77
C GLU A 270 37.67 6.35 12.46
N ASP A 271 37.65 6.41 13.79
CA ASP A 271 36.66 5.80 14.67
C ASP A 271 35.95 6.94 15.42
N LEU A 272 34.67 7.11 15.13
CA LEU A 272 33.82 8.17 15.67
C LEU A 272 33.16 7.75 17.00
N GLY A 273 33.37 6.50 17.44
CA GLY A 273 32.75 5.92 18.62
C GLY A 273 31.24 5.72 18.44
N VAL A 274 30.50 5.81 19.55
CA VAL A 274 29.06 5.54 19.57
C VAL A 274 28.28 6.82 19.31
N ILE A 275 27.92 7.06 18.05
CA ILE A 275 27.04 8.13 17.59
C ILE A 275 25.90 7.55 16.74
N SER A 276 24.80 8.29 16.58
CA SER A 276 23.66 7.86 15.78
C SER A 276 23.99 7.97 14.29
N MET A 277 23.88 6.86 13.56
CA MET A 277 23.95 6.83 12.09
C MET A 277 22.65 7.30 11.45
N ALA A 278 21.54 7.33 12.19
CA ALA A 278 20.25 7.83 11.74
C ALA A 278 20.04 9.34 12.04
N ASP A 279 21.13 10.07 12.28
CA ASP A 279 21.14 11.54 12.40
C ASP A 279 21.64 12.18 11.10
N ILE A 280 20.88 13.17 10.60
CA ILE A 280 21.25 13.92 9.40
C ILE A 280 22.59 14.66 9.54
N ASP A 281 22.97 15.09 10.74
CA ASP A 281 24.24 15.77 10.95
C ASP A 281 25.42 14.78 10.86
N THR A 282 25.23 13.50 11.21
CA THR A 282 26.24 12.44 11.00
C THR A 282 26.46 12.17 9.50
N LEU A 283 25.39 12.09 8.71
CA LEU A 283 25.50 11.97 7.24
C LEU A 283 26.14 13.21 6.61
N THR A 284 25.76 14.41 7.08
CA THR A 284 26.33 15.67 6.62
C THR A 284 27.84 15.72 6.87
N ASP A 285 28.28 15.33 8.07
CA ASP A 285 29.69 15.28 8.45
C ASP A 285 30.48 14.27 7.61
N PHE A 286 29.90 13.09 7.35
CA PHE A 286 30.51 12.10 6.46
C PHE A 286 30.75 12.62 5.05
N ILE A 287 29.75 13.27 4.45
CA ILE A 287 29.85 13.83 3.10
C ILE A 287 30.91 14.94 3.05
N SER A 288 30.90 15.85 4.02
CA SER A 288 31.91 16.91 4.13
C SER A 288 33.31 16.34 4.27
N PHE A 289 33.51 15.37 5.17
CA PHE A 289 34.79 14.68 5.34
C PHE A 289 35.27 14.05 4.03
N ALA A 290 34.42 13.27 3.36
CA ALA A 290 34.79 12.57 2.14
C ALA A 290 35.12 13.54 0.99
N ALA A 291 34.40 14.65 0.87
CA ALA A 291 34.68 15.65 -0.16
C ALA A 291 35.95 16.48 0.12
N GLU A 292 36.27 16.75 1.40
CA GLU A 292 37.46 17.49 1.79
C GLU A 292 38.74 16.65 1.66
N GLU A 293 38.73 15.41 2.15
CA GLU A 293 39.90 14.54 2.18
C GLU A 293 40.11 13.75 0.88
N TYR A 294 39.04 13.52 0.10
CA TYR A 294 39.07 12.76 -1.15
C TYR A 294 38.39 13.53 -2.29
N PRO A 295 38.90 14.71 -2.67
CA PRO A 295 38.28 15.54 -3.70
C PRO A 295 38.32 14.86 -5.06
N ALA A 296 37.20 14.96 -5.78
CA ALA A 296 37.03 14.42 -7.13
C ALA A 296 36.23 15.37 -8.03
N ASP A 297 36.22 15.09 -9.34
CA ASP A 297 35.40 15.81 -10.31
C ASP A 297 33.90 15.45 -10.16
N ASP A 298 33.60 14.16 -9.94
CA ASP A 298 32.23 13.62 -9.80
C ASP A 298 32.05 12.89 -8.45
N TYR A 299 30.86 12.96 -7.86
CA TYR A 299 30.53 12.28 -6.60
C TYR A 299 29.29 11.40 -6.74
N VAL A 300 29.33 10.23 -6.11
CA VAL A 300 28.17 9.33 -5.97
C VAL A 300 27.98 9.01 -4.49
N LEU A 301 26.75 9.09 -4.01
CA LEU A 301 26.38 8.72 -2.64
C LEU A 301 25.47 7.51 -2.67
N ILE A 302 25.80 6.50 -1.87
CA ILE A 302 24.98 5.32 -1.63
C ILE A 302 24.52 5.36 -0.18
N LEU A 303 23.21 5.25 0.00
CA LEU A 303 22.52 5.21 1.28
C LEU A 303 21.96 3.79 1.45
N TRP A 304 22.61 2.99 2.29
CA TRP A 304 22.28 1.59 2.54
C TRP A 304 21.63 1.45 3.91
N ASP A 305 20.38 0.97 3.95
CA ASP A 305 19.64 0.48 5.14
C ASP A 305 18.16 0.16 4.78
N HIS A 306 17.30 0.07 5.79
CA HIS A 306 15.86 0.30 5.68
C HIS A 306 15.49 1.67 5.08
N GLY A 307 14.34 1.68 4.42
CA GLY A 307 13.65 2.89 3.98
C GLY A 307 12.15 2.69 4.01
N GLY A 308 11.40 3.79 3.95
CA GLY A 308 9.94 3.73 3.85
C GLY A 308 9.31 4.90 3.10
N GLY A 309 10.12 5.82 2.59
CA GLY A 309 9.64 7.07 2.02
C GLY A 309 8.76 7.83 3.02
N VAL A 310 7.78 8.58 2.56
CA VAL A 310 6.89 9.33 3.46
C VAL A 310 5.84 8.41 4.08
N PRO A 311 5.61 8.44 5.41
CA PRO A 311 6.20 9.35 6.42
C PRO A 311 7.38 8.78 7.21
N ILE A 312 7.90 7.63 6.82
CA ILE A 312 8.87 6.81 7.58
C ILE A 312 10.31 7.37 7.46
N GLY A 313 10.73 7.83 6.28
CA GLY A 313 12.09 8.28 5.98
C GLY A 313 13.07 7.15 5.66
N TYR A 314 14.34 7.41 5.92
CA TYR A 314 15.49 6.56 5.64
C TYR A 314 16.30 6.27 6.92
N GLY A 315 16.73 5.03 7.08
CA GLY A 315 17.68 4.61 8.09
C GLY A 315 17.10 4.32 9.47
N ILE A 316 17.53 3.20 10.06
CA ILE A 316 17.24 2.72 11.41
C ILE A 316 18.56 2.31 12.08
N ASP A 317 18.91 2.98 13.17
CA ASP A 317 20.07 2.63 13.98
C ASP A 317 19.65 1.78 15.18
N GLU A 318 20.12 0.53 15.28
CA GLU A 318 19.79 -0.36 16.40
C GLU A 318 20.28 0.15 17.77
N ASN A 319 21.33 0.97 17.77
CA ASN A 319 21.89 1.58 18.98
C ASN A 319 21.12 2.85 19.37
N PHE A 320 20.43 3.47 18.40
CA PHE A 320 19.62 4.67 18.55
C PHE A 320 18.22 4.49 17.90
N PRO A 321 17.39 3.56 18.40
CA PRO A 321 16.17 3.11 17.70
C PRO A 321 15.04 4.17 17.63
N ASN A 322 15.29 5.39 18.13
CA ASN A 322 14.34 6.51 18.07
C ASN A 322 14.71 7.54 16.99
N ASP A 323 15.84 7.36 16.32
CA ASP A 323 16.33 8.28 15.30
C ASP A 323 16.06 7.70 13.91
N MET A 324 15.69 8.58 12.98
CA MET A 324 15.49 8.30 11.55
C MET A 324 15.77 9.57 10.77
N ILE A 325 16.23 9.44 9.53
CA ILE A 325 16.44 10.59 8.64
C ILE A 325 15.19 10.75 7.78
N TYR A 326 14.35 11.74 8.10
CA TYR A 326 13.18 12.06 7.29
C TYR A 326 13.58 12.55 5.90
N ASP A 327 12.74 12.31 4.90
CA ASP A 327 13.06 12.59 3.49
C ASP A 327 13.51 14.03 3.26
N TYR A 328 12.82 14.99 3.88
CA TYR A 328 13.14 16.42 3.79
C TYR A 328 14.49 16.80 4.45
N GLN A 329 15.00 15.98 5.37
CA GLN A 329 16.28 16.23 6.01
C GLN A 329 17.43 15.88 5.07
N LEU A 330 17.29 14.85 4.22
CA LEU A 330 18.33 14.42 3.28
C LEU A 330 18.82 15.58 2.42
N GLY A 331 17.91 16.25 1.71
CA GLY A 331 18.24 17.40 0.87
C GLY A 331 18.86 18.56 1.64
N HIS A 332 18.27 18.92 2.78
CA HIS A 332 18.78 20.01 3.61
C HIS A 332 20.17 19.72 4.19
N GLY A 333 20.43 18.50 4.66
CA GLY A 333 21.72 18.09 5.19
C GLY A 333 22.79 18.08 4.10
N ILE A 334 22.50 17.46 2.96
CA ILE A 334 23.41 17.42 1.81
C ILE A 334 23.73 18.84 1.33
N ALA A 335 22.74 19.72 1.21
CA ALA A 335 22.94 21.10 0.76
C ALA A 335 23.92 21.90 1.65
N LYS A 336 24.01 21.59 2.96
CA LYS A 336 24.97 22.25 3.88
C LYS A 336 26.43 21.96 3.52
N THR A 337 26.70 20.81 2.89
CA THR A 337 28.06 20.37 2.52
C THR A 337 28.60 21.13 1.31
N GLY A 338 27.72 21.68 0.47
CA GLY A 338 28.07 22.29 -0.81
C GLY A 338 28.46 21.29 -1.89
N VAL A 339 28.37 19.99 -1.62
CA VAL A 339 28.62 18.92 -2.60
C VAL A 339 27.39 18.75 -3.48
N HIS A 340 27.61 18.65 -4.80
CA HIS A 340 26.59 18.26 -5.76
C HIS A 340 26.93 16.85 -6.26
N PHE A 341 25.99 15.93 -6.14
CA PHE A 341 26.18 14.56 -6.55
C PHE A 341 25.78 14.36 -8.01
N ASP A 342 26.50 13.50 -8.71
CA ASP A 342 26.00 12.95 -9.96
C ASP A 342 24.78 12.07 -9.68
N SER A 343 24.90 11.15 -8.72
CA SER A 343 23.80 10.26 -8.33
C SER A 343 23.76 10.06 -6.82
N ILE A 344 22.55 10.07 -6.28
CA ILE A 344 22.23 9.53 -4.95
C ILE A 344 21.46 8.23 -5.17
N ILE A 345 21.95 7.16 -4.55
CA ILE A 345 21.48 5.79 -4.74
C ILE A 345 20.97 5.30 -3.39
N PHE A 346 19.70 4.92 -3.35
CA PHE A 346 19.11 4.27 -2.20
C PHE A 346 19.17 2.76 -2.40
N ASP A 347 20.01 2.11 -1.60
CA ASP A 347 19.93 0.68 -1.33
C ASP A 347 19.00 0.49 -0.12
N ALA A 348 17.73 0.89 -0.33
CA ALA A 348 16.70 1.01 0.70
C ALA A 348 15.29 0.98 0.08
N CYS A 349 14.34 0.43 0.83
CA CYS A 349 12.94 0.28 0.43
C CYS A 349 12.22 1.62 0.20
N ASN A 350 11.30 1.66 -0.78
CA ASN A 350 10.29 2.72 -0.93
C ASN A 350 10.84 4.16 -1.05
N MET A 351 12.08 4.34 -1.50
CA MET A 351 12.72 5.67 -1.59
C MET A 351 12.46 6.38 -2.94
N CYS A 352 11.88 5.71 -3.93
CA CYS A 352 11.59 6.30 -5.25
C CYS A 352 10.25 7.08 -5.25
N THR A 353 10.21 8.15 -4.46
CA THR A 353 9.02 8.99 -4.28
C THR A 353 9.23 10.40 -4.82
N LEU A 354 8.15 11.09 -5.18
CA LEU A 354 8.17 12.50 -5.57
C LEU A 354 8.71 13.39 -4.43
N GLU A 355 8.41 13.06 -3.18
CA GLU A 355 8.84 13.77 -1.98
C GLU A 355 10.35 13.71 -1.79
N VAL A 356 10.95 12.51 -1.93
CA VAL A 356 12.41 12.35 -1.90
C VAL A 356 13.04 13.08 -3.08
N GLY A 357 12.49 12.91 -4.29
CA GLY A 357 12.95 13.64 -5.47
C GLY A 357 12.93 15.17 -5.28
N MET A 358 11.87 15.70 -4.68
CA MET A 358 11.74 17.13 -4.37
C MET A 358 12.77 17.58 -3.33
N SER A 359 13.13 16.72 -2.37
CA SER A 359 14.20 17.01 -1.43
C SER A 359 15.58 17.03 -2.10
N LEU A 360 15.84 16.18 -3.10
CA LEU A 360 17.17 15.99 -3.66
C LEU A 360 17.46 16.82 -4.92
N LYS A 361 16.44 17.40 -5.56
CA LYS A 361 16.56 18.00 -6.91
C LYS A 361 17.60 19.11 -7.08
N ASP A 362 18.01 19.76 -6.00
CA ASP A 362 18.97 20.86 -6.01
C ASP A 362 20.40 20.43 -5.58
N VAL A 363 20.57 19.16 -5.21
CA VAL A 363 21.85 18.61 -4.69
C VAL A 363 22.35 17.39 -5.46
N ALA A 364 21.57 16.88 -6.41
CA ALA A 364 21.99 15.77 -7.26
C ALA A 364 21.37 15.84 -8.67
N ASP A 365 22.05 15.25 -9.66
CA ASP A 365 21.52 15.13 -11.03
C ASP A 365 20.55 13.95 -11.17
N TYR A 366 20.83 12.85 -10.48
CA TYR A 366 20.06 11.61 -10.54
C TYR A 366 19.77 11.02 -9.17
N MET A 367 18.62 10.35 -9.09
CA MET A 367 18.24 9.49 -7.98
C MET A 367 18.03 8.07 -8.49
N ILE A 368 18.51 7.07 -7.76
CA ILE A 368 18.21 5.66 -8.01
C ILE A 368 17.54 5.10 -6.76
N GLY A 369 16.39 4.46 -6.92
CA GLY A 369 15.66 3.87 -5.79
C GLY A 369 14.51 2.98 -6.25
N ALA A 370 13.94 2.26 -5.29
CA ALA A 370 12.79 1.39 -5.48
C ALA A 370 11.48 2.09 -5.10
N GLU A 371 10.43 1.87 -5.88
CA GLU A 371 9.04 2.19 -5.49
C GLU A 371 8.51 1.20 -4.45
N SER A 372 9.05 -0.01 -4.45
CA SER A 372 8.71 -1.13 -3.58
C SER A 372 9.78 -1.41 -2.53
N TYR A 373 9.57 -2.46 -1.74
CA TYR A 373 10.59 -2.99 -0.85
C TYR A 373 11.83 -3.46 -1.64
N VAL A 374 13.01 -3.27 -1.02
CA VAL A 374 14.27 -3.77 -1.52
C VAL A 374 14.60 -5.09 -0.84
N ASN A 375 15.11 -6.06 -1.59
CA ASN A 375 15.62 -7.30 -1.02
C ASN A 375 16.83 -6.99 -0.13
N GLY A 376 16.91 -7.55 1.08
CA GLY A 376 18.04 -7.31 1.98
C GLY A 376 19.40 -7.79 1.47
N ASN A 377 19.47 -8.58 0.38
CA ASN A 377 20.73 -8.80 -0.34
C ASN A 377 21.27 -7.55 -1.08
N GLY A 378 20.53 -6.44 -1.08
CA GLY A 378 20.97 -5.15 -1.58
C GLY A 378 21.24 -5.10 -3.09
N LEU A 379 22.01 -4.08 -3.49
CA LEU A 379 22.45 -3.88 -4.87
C LEU A 379 23.65 -4.76 -5.23
N ALA A 380 23.78 -5.17 -6.49
CA ALA A 380 24.95 -5.94 -6.95
C ALA A 380 26.18 -5.04 -7.18
N TYR A 381 26.99 -4.81 -6.13
CA TYR A 381 28.10 -3.84 -6.15
C TYR A 381 29.22 -4.12 -7.18
N THR A 382 29.52 -5.40 -7.41
CA THR A 382 30.73 -5.80 -8.17
C THR A 382 30.74 -5.25 -9.60
N ASN A 383 29.62 -5.38 -10.32
CA ASN A 383 29.57 -5.18 -11.76
C ASN A 383 29.62 -3.70 -12.16
N TRP A 384 28.85 -2.85 -11.49
CA TRP A 384 28.81 -1.42 -11.81
C TRP A 384 30.09 -0.70 -11.34
N LEU A 385 30.70 -1.13 -10.23
CA LEU A 385 32.05 -0.68 -9.85
C LEU A 385 33.11 -1.12 -10.88
N ASP A 386 33.01 -2.34 -11.43
CA ASP A 386 33.85 -2.81 -12.54
C ASP A 386 33.68 -1.93 -13.79
N LEU A 387 32.44 -1.51 -14.08
CA LEU A 387 32.15 -0.61 -15.20
C LEU A 387 32.82 0.75 -15.00
N LEU A 388 32.79 1.28 -13.78
CA LEU A 388 33.38 2.57 -13.41
C LEU A 388 34.90 2.65 -13.65
N ALA A 389 35.62 1.52 -13.59
CA ALA A 389 37.03 1.45 -13.97
C ALA A 389 37.30 1.70 -15.47
N THR A 390 36.27 1.62 -16.31
CA THR A 390 36.38 1.83 -17.77
C THR A 390 35.54 2.99 -18.28
N LYS A 391 34.52 3.42 -17.53
CA LYS A 391 33.62 4.53 -17.86
C LYS A 391 33.43 5.42 -16.62
N PRO A 392 33.84 6.70 -16.66
CA PRO A 392 33.64 7.58 -15.53
C PRO A 392 32.14 7.82 -15.28
N VAL A 393 31.81 8.24 -14.05
CA VAL A 393 30.45 8.57 -13.60
C VAL A 393 29.68 9.44 -14.61
N SER A 394 30.31 10.47 -15.17
CA SER A 394 29.74 11.35 -16.21
C SER A 394 29.22 10.67 -17.50
N GLN A 395 29.47 9.37 -17.72
CA GLN A 395 28.87 8.59 -18.81
C GLN A 395 27.53 7.94 -18.46
N GLY A 396 27.19 7.78 -17.18
CA GLY A 396 25.86 7.36 -16.71
C GLY A 396 25.47 5.89 -16.92
N ASP A 397 26.19 5.12 -17.74
CA ASP A 397 25.84 3.72 -18.05
C ASP A 397 25.77 2.80 -16.81
N TYR A 398 26.42 3.17 -15.71
CA TYR A 398 26.38 2.42 -14.46
C TYR A 398 25.02 2.48 -13.76
N ARG A 399 24.22 3.55 -13.99
CA ARG A 399 22.90 3.71 -13.36
C ARG A 399 21.89 2.69 -13.90
N GLU A 400 21.85 2.51 -15.22
CA GLU A 400 21.03 1.46 -15.84
C GLU A 400 21.50 0.06 -15.40
N MET A 401 22.82 -0.14 -15.25
CA MET A 401 23.39 -1.41 -14.78
C MET A 401 22.98 -1.75 -13.35
N ILE A 402 22.95 -0.76 -12.44
CA ILE A 402 22.47 -0.96 -11.06
C ILE A 402 21.04 -1.49 -11.07
N VAL A 403 20.15 -0.86 -11.85
CA VAL A 403 18.75 -1.30 -11.98
C VAL A 403 18.68 -2.70 -12.58
N SER A 404 19.34 -2.95 -13.71
CA SER A 404 19.23 -4.23 -14.40
C SER A 404 19.80 -5.39 -13.60
N ASP A 405 20.92 -5.19 -12.90
CA ASP A 405 21.56 -6.23 -12.10
C ASP A 405 20.72 -6.57 -10.86
N TYR A 406 20.14 -5.55 -10.21
CA TYR A 406 19.22 -5.76 -9.08
C TYR A 406 17.97 -6.56 -9.51
N MET A 407 17.37 -6.20 -10.64
CA MET A 407 16.21 -6.91 -11.18
C MET A 407 16.55 -8.34 -11.62
N GLU A 408 17.70 -8.56 -12.26
CA GLU A 408 18.16 -9.91 -12.61
C GLU A 408 18.43 -10.76 -11.36
N PHE A 409 19.00 -10.15 -10.32
CA PHE A 409 19.21 -10.81 -9.04
C PHE A 409 17.90 -11.22 -8.39
N CYS A 410 16.94 -10.31 -8.24
CA CYS A 410 15.63 -10.61 -7.64
C CYS A 410 14.91 -11.72 -8.41
N LYS A 411 14.91 -11.64 -9.74
CA LYS A 411 14.36 -12.69 -10.60
C LYS A 411 15.06 -14.04 -10.42
N SER A 412 16.38 -14.06 -10.22
CA SER A 412 17.13 -15.30 -9.95
C SER A 412 16.73 -15.98 -8.63
N LYS A 413 16.07 -15.22 -7.74
CA LYS A 413 15.55 -15.65 -6.44
C LYS A 413 14.04 -15.84 -6.42
N ASP A 414 13.37 -15.70 -7.56
CA ASP A 414 11.90 -15.77 -7.68
C ASP A 414 11.21 -14.69 -6.82
N MET A 415 11.76 -13.49 -6.83
CA MET A 415 11.28 -12.34 -6.06
C MET A 415 10.81 -11.22 -6.99
N VAL A 416 9.71 -10.58 -6.59
CA VAL A 416 9.15 -9.37 -7.22
C VAL A 416 9.91 -8.15 -6.73
N ALA A 417 10.23 -7.22 -7.63
CA ALA A 417 10.96 -6.00 -7.31
C ALA A 417 10.61 -4.84 -8.26
N SER A 418 11.06 -3.64 -7.89
CA SER A 418 11.08 -2.46 -8.77
C SER A 418 12.34 -1.64 -8.50
N MET A 419 12.94 -1.06 -9.52
CA MET A 419 14.02 -0.08 -9.35
C MET A 419 14.07 0.87 -10.54
N SER A 420 14.36 2.14 -10.28
CA SER A 420 14.31 3.19 -11.31
C SER A 420 15.46 4.19 -11.19
N VAL A 421 15.84 4.75 -12.34
CA VAL A 421 16.74 5.92 -12.45
C VAL A 421 15.90 7.14 -12.79
N ILE A 422 15.93 8.12 -11.90
CA ILE A 422 15.15 9.35 -11.99
C ILE A 422 16.07 10.54 -12.26
N SER A 423 15.80 11.28 -13.32
CA SER A 423 16.45 12.56 -13.61
C SER A 423 15.85 13.66 -12.75
N LEU A 424 16.61 14.11 -11.75
CA LEU A 424 16.15 15.08 -10.77
C LEU A 424 15.89 16.47 -11.37
N SER A 425 16.55 16.80 -12.49
CA SER A 425 16.28 18.01 -13.27
C SER A 425 14.83 18.13 -13.78
N HIS A 426 14.11 17.02 -13.88
CA HIS A 426 12.72 16.98 -14.33
C HIS A 426 11.69 16.93 -13.19
N ILE A 427 12.11 16.69 -11.94
CA ILE A 427 11.18 16.55 -10.80
C ILE A 427 10.34 17.80 -10.56
N GLY A 428 10.88 19.00 -10.80
CA GLY A 428 10.09 20.23 -10.73
C GLY A 428 8.88 20.23 -11.70
N ALA A 429 9.03 19.64 -12.89
CA ALA A 429 7.93 19.54 -13.84
C ALA A 429 6.91 18.47 -13.45
N VAL A 430 7.36 17.36 -12.83
CA VAL A 430 6.46 16.35 -12.22
C VAL A 430 5.63 16.99 -11.13
N TYR A 431 6.29 17.72 -10.23
CA TYR A 431 5.66 18.43 -9.15
C TYR A 431 4.60 19.45 -9.62
N ASP A 432 4.93 20.28 -10.61
CA ASP A 432 3.98 21.23 -11.20
C ASP A 432 2.78 20.54 -11.87
N ALA A 433 3.00 19.40 -12.52
CA ALA A 433 1.91 18.62 -13.13
C ALA A 433 1.04 17.94 -12.07
N TYR A 434 1.64 17.50 -10.96
CA TYR A 434 0.94 16.93 -9.83
C TYR A 434 0.08 17.97 -9.10
N ILE A 435 0.54 19.21 -8.96
CA ILE A 435 -0.29 20.33 -8.45
C ILE A 435 -1.53 20.52 -9.32
N ASP A 436 -1.37 20.59 -10.64
CA ASP A 436 -2.50 20.77 -11.57
C ASP A 436 -3.50 19.61 -11.46
N TYR A 437 -3.00 18.40 -11.26
CA TYR A 437 -3.80 17.19 -11.09
C TYR A 437 -4.59 17.20 -9.78
N ILE A 438 -3.92 17.46 -8.66
CA ILE A 438 -4.56 17.58 -7.35
C ILE A 438 -5.55 18.75 -7.29
N GLU A 439 -5.34 19.85 -8.03
CA GLU A 439 -6.33 20.92 -8.13
C GLU A 439 -7.67 20.46 -8.74
N VAL A 440 -7.64 19.48 -9.66
CA VAL A 440 -8.84 18.90 -10.25
C VAL A 440 -9.50 17.94 -9.26
N ILE A 441 -8.73 17.00 -8.71
CA ILE A 441 -9.23 16.02 -7.75
C ILE A 441 -9.83 16.72 -6.51
N LYS A 442 -9.19 17.79 -6.02
CA LYS A 442 -9.73 18.58 -4.91
C LYS A 442 -11.11 19.17 -5.20
N LYS A 443 -11.33 19.68 -6.42
CA LYS A 443 -12.67 20.20 -6.81
C LYS A 443 -13.71 19.09 -6.89
N ASP A 444 -13.30 17.91 -7.33
CA ASP A 444 -14.16 16.73 -7.37
C ASP A 444 -14.48 16.24 -5.94
N LEU A 445 -13.50 16.23 -5.04
CA LEU A 445 -13.68 15.98 -3.60
C LEU A 445 -14.68 16.98 -2.99
N GLU A 446 -14.52 18.28 -3.24
CA GLU A 446 -15.45 19.33 -2.79
C GLU A 446 -16.85 19.19 -3.41
N SER A 447 -16.97 18.48 -4.53
CA SER A 447 -18.21 18.19 -5.24
C SER A 447 -18.80 16.81 -4.91
N HIS A 448 -18.43 16.25 -3.75
CA HIS A 448 -18.97 15.01 -3.21
C HIS A 448 -18.58 13.73 -3.98
N LYS A 449 -17.41 13.70 -4.61
CA LYS A 449 -16.88 12.51 -5.31
C LYS A 449 -15.78 11.75 -4.54
N TYR A 450 -15.89 11.69 -3.21
CA TYR A 450 -14.93 10.96 -2.39
C TYR A 450 -14.86 9.47 -2.78
N SER A 451 -16.00 8.85 -3.06
CA SER A 451 -16.09 7.46 -3.52
C SER A 451 -15.27 7.21 -4.79
N ASP A 452 -15.47 8.01 -5.83
CA ASP A 452 -14.68 7.93 -7.06
C ASP A 452 -13.17 8.03 -6.79
N ILE A 453 -12.76 8.91 -5.88
CA ILE A 453 -11.35 9.16 -5.55
C ILE A 453 -10.75 7.99 -4.80
N ILE A 454 -11.43 7.45 -3.78
CA ILE A 454 -10.89 6.31 -3.03
C ILE A 454 -10.93 5.03 -3.87
N THR A 455 -11.95 4.82 -4.68
CA THR A 455 -11.99 3.68 -5.60
C THR A 455 -10.82 3.75 -6.57
N ALA A 456 -10.50 4.92 -7.11
CA ALA A 456 -9.33 5.07 -7.96
C ALA A 456 -8.01 4.90 -7.19
N ARG A 457 -7.92 5.40 -5.95
CA ARG A 457 -6.79 5.17 -5.05
C ARG A 457 -6.58 3.66 -4.90
N GLU A 458 -7.57 2.94 -4.38
CA GLU A 458 -7.48 1.51 -4.08
C GLU A 458 -7.02 0.71 -5.29
N ASN A 459 -7.57 1.04 -6.46
CA ASN A 459 -7.22 0.41 -7.72
C ASN A 459 -5.84 0.80 -8.28
N CYS A 460 -5.07 1.65 -7.59
CA CYS A 460 -3.66 1.90 -7.94
C CYS A 460 -2.74 0.76 -7.51
N GLY A 461 -3.17 -0.10 -6.59
CA GLY A 461 -2.28 -0.98 -5.86
C GLY A 461 -1.47 -0.21 -4.80
N VAL A 462 -0.94 -0.96 -3.84
CA VAL A 462 -0.12 -0.42 -2.73
C VAL A 462 1.17 -1.21 -2.61
N TYR A 463 2.26 -0.51 -2.30
CA TYR A 463 3.51 -1.15 -1.93
C TYR A 463 3.51 -1.45 -0.44
N MET A 464 4.05 -2.60 -0.04
CA MET A 464 4.06 -3.02 1.36
C MET A 464 4.65 -1.94 2.28
N GLY A 465 3.90 -1.60 3.34
CA GLY A 465 4.34 -0.69 4.40
C GLY A 465 4.31 0.80 4.04
N THR A 466 3.67 1.19 2.94
CA THR A 466 3.49 2.60 2.58
C THR A 466 2.14 2.85 1.90
N ASP A 467 1.62 4.06 2.04
CA ASP A 467 0.42 4.54 1.36
C ASP A 467 0.74 5.24 0.02
N SER A 468 1.97 5.11 -0.46
CA SER A 468 2.41 5.74 -1.69
C SER A 468 1.87 5.01 -2.91
N VAL A 469 1.41 5.77 -3.91
CA VAL A 469 0.88 5.24 -5.17
C VAL A 469 1.70 5.73 -6.34
N ASP A 470 1.85 4.87 -7.36
CA ASP A 470 2.49 5.25 -8.62
C ASP A 470 1.70 6.37 -9.32
N LEU A 471 2.39 7.45 -9.71
CA LEU A 471 1.75 8.64 -10.25
C LEU A 471 1.13 8.43 -11.63
N VAL A 472 1.68 7.52 -12.44
CA VAL A 472 1.13 7.20 -13.75
C VAL A 472 -0.14 6.37 -13.60
N THR A 473 -0.11 5.37 -12.72
CA THR A 473 -1.26 4.53 -12.41
C THR A 473 -2.38 5.37 -11.79
N LEU A 474 -2.08 6.23 -10.83
CA LEU A 474 -3.06 7.16 -10.26
C LEU A 474 -3.72 8.01 -11.34
N ALA A 475 -2.94 8.60 -12.25
CA ALA A 475 -3.46 9.41 -13.34
C ALA A 475 -4.34 8.63 -14.34
N ASN A 476 -4.11 7.32 -14.50
CA ASN A 476 -4.92 6.43 -15.32
C ASN A 476 -6.17 5.92 -14.58
N LYS A 477 -6.09 5.66 -13.27
CA LYS A 477 -7.22 5.17 -12.47
C LYS A 477 -8.22 6.28 -12.17
N TYR A 478 -7.74 7.50 -11.97
CA TYR A 478 -8.57 8.71 -11.90
C TYR A 478 -8.27 9.64 -13.08
N GLU A 479 -8.86 9.34 -14.24
CA GLU A 479 -8.67 10.12 -15.46
C GLU A 479 -9.33 11.50 -15.39
N CYS A 480 -8.54 12.56 -15.57
CA CYS A 480 -9.03 13.91 -15.70
C CYS A 480 -8.26 14.70 -16.77
N ASN A 481 -8.61 15.97 -16.97
CA ASN A 481 -7.96 16.81 -17.97
C ASN A 481 -6.48 17.15 -17.67
N ALA A 482 -6.00 16.86 -16.45
CA ALA A 482 -4.61 17.02 -16.05
C ALA A 482 -3.78 15.71 -16.15
N SER A 483 -4.42 14.53 -16.27
CA SER A 483 -3.75 13.22 -16.27
C SER A 483 -2.65 13.12 -17.32
N THR A 484 -2.91 13.53 -18.56
CA THR A 484 -1.90 13.48 -19.63
C THR A 484 -0.68 14.33 -19.32
N LYS A 485 -0.83 15.48 -18.63
CA LYS A 485 0.32 16.30 -18.26
C LYS A 485 1.15 15.61 -17.18
N LEU A 486 0.49 15.03 -16.17
CA LEU A 486 1.15 14.27 -15.10
C LEU A 486 1.91 13.06 -15.65
N ILE A 487 1.26 12.20 -16.44
CA ILE A 487 1.89 11.02 -17.06
C ILE A 487 3.12 11.42 -17.88
N ASN A 488 2.99 12.45 -18.73
CA ASN A 488 4.12 12.93 -19.53
C ASN A 488 5.28 13.45 -18.70
N SER A 489 4.99 14.16 -17.60
CA SER A 489 6.04 14.68 -16.74
C SER A 489 6.81 13.55 -16.05
N VAL A 490 6.12 12.52 -15.55
CA VAL A 490 6.75 11.33 -14.92
C VAL A 490 7.60 10.59 -15.94
N VAL A 491 7.04 10.27 -17.11
CA VAL A 491 7.76 9.57 -18.19
C VAL A 491 9.04 10.32 -18.62
N ASN A 492 9.04 11.65 -18.60
CA ASN A 492 10.24 12.44 -18.93
C ASN A 492 11.25 12.51 -17.79
N ALA A 493 10.82 12.26 -16.54
CA ALA A 493 11.71 12.21 -15.39
C ALA A 493 12.35 10.82 -15.20
N VAL A 494 11.71 9.76 -15.68
CA VAL A 494 12.21 8.38 -15.57
C VAL A 494 13.14 8.06 -16.75
N ASP A 495 14.44 8.05 -16.47
CA ASP A 495 15.48 7.73 -17.48
C ASP A 495 15.52 6.22 -17.77
N TYR A 496 15.32 5.41 -16.74
CA TYR A 496 15.26 3.95 -16.82
C TYR A 496 14.39 3.39 -15.70
N THR A 497 13.55 2.39 -15.98
CA THR A 497 12.80 1.68 -14.94
C THR A 497 12.62 0.22 -15.32
N GLU A 498 12.63 -0.64 -14.32
CA GLU A 498 12.19 -2.01 -14.40
C GLU A 498 11.35 -2.30 -13.15
N SER A 499 10.16 -2.87 -13.36
CA SER A 499 9.22 -3.21 -12.31
C SER A 499 8.51 -4.51 -12.67
N ASP A 500 8.40 -5.43 -11.72
CA ASP A 500 7.53 -6.60 -11.81
C ASP A 500 6.09 -6.27 -11.36
N PHE A 501 5.86 -5.11 -10.73
CA PHE A 501 4.53 -4.60 -10.42
C PHE A 501 3.92 -3.95 -11.67
N ALA A 502 2.78 -4.47 -12.14
CA ALA A 502 2.09 -3.96 -13.33
C ALA A 502 1.71 -2.47 -13.21
N PHE A 503 1.50 -1.99 -11.99
CA PHE A 503 1.18 -0.60 -11.67
C PHE A 503 2.41 0.30 -11.43
N GLY A 504 3.65 -0.23 -11.42
CA GLY A 504 4.86 0.55 -11.15
C GLY A 504 5.48 1.19 -12.39
N HIS A 505 5.65 2.51 -12.39
CA HIS A 505 6.20 3.29 -13.51
C HIS A 505 7.39 4.17 -13.12
N GLY A 506 7.86 4.08 -11.89
CA GLY A 506 9.13 4.58 -11.39
C GLY A 506 9.04 5.75 -10.42
N ILE A 507 7.89 6.41 -10.26
CA ILE A 507 7.74 7.49 -9.28
C ILE A 507 6.39 7.38 -8.57
N THR A 508 6.46 7.16 -7.27
CA THR A 508 5.30 7.21 -6.39
C THR A 508 5.10 8.57 -5.74
N ALA A 509 3.92 8.83 -5.19
CA ALA A 509 3.67 9.94 -4.27
C ALA A 509 2.84 9.47 -3.08
N TYR A 510 3.08 10.07 -1.91
CA TYR A 510 2.34 9.73 -0.70
C TYR A 510 0.88 10.14 -0.83
N PHE A 511 -0.04 9.17 -0.71
CA PHE A 511 -1.48 9.37 -0.82
C PHE A 511 -2.16 8.57 0.31
N PRO A 512 -2.27 9.11 1.54
CA PRO A 512 -2.67 8.37 2.75
C PRO A 512 -4.06 7.72 2.68
N TYR A 513 -4.18 6.42 2.97
CA TYR A 513 -5.46 5.73 3.09
C TYR A 513 -5.39 4.67 4.20
N ASP A 514 -4.79 3.49 3.95
CA ASP A 514 -4.70 2.39 4.93
C ASP A 514 -3.96 2.79 6.20
N TYR A 515 -2.95 3.65 6.04
CA TYR A 515 -2.09 4.18 7.09
C TYR A 515 -2.34 5.67 7.31
N ALA A 516 -3.57 6.14 7.07
CA ALA A 516 -3.95 7.54 7.25
C ALA A 516 -3.66 8.07 8.67
N ASN A 517 -3.62 7.20 9.68
CA ASN A 517 -3.23 7.56 11.05
C ASN A 517 -1.83 8.20 11.13
N TYR A 518 -0.95 7.92 10.18
CA TYR A 518 0.38 8.53 10.05
C TYR A 518 0.42 9.80 9.20
N TYR A 519 -0.73 10.28 8.72
CA TYR A 519 -0.80 11.49 7.90
C TYR A 519 -0.20 12.72 8.60
N SER A 520 -0.36 12.84 9.91
CA SER A 520 0.23 13.94 10.69
C SER A 520 1.76 14.05 10.52
N ASP A 521 2.43 12.92 10.28
CA ASP A 521 3.88 12.87 10.06
C ASP A 521 4.23 13.12 8.61
N GLY A 522 3.49 12.54 7.67
CA GLY A 522 3.69 12.83 6.24
C GLY A 522 3.44 14.30 5.90
N ARG A 523 2.46 14.90 6.57
CA ARG A 523 2.16 16.33 6.48
C ARG A 523 3.33 17.21 6.93
N LYS A 524 4.19 16.76 7.86
CA LYS A 524 5.39 17.52 8.24
C LYS A 524 6.40 17.54 7.09
N THR A 525 6.54 16.45 6.35
CA THR A 525 7.37 16.42 5.13
C THR A 525 6.87 17.43 4.11
N PHE A 526 5.55 17.48 3.85
CA PHE A 526 4.97 18.49 2.97
C PHE A 526 5.27 19.92 3.44
N GLN A 527 5.16 20.19 4.75
CA GLN A 527 5.47 21.52 5.31
C GLN A 527 6.95 21.87 5.18
N ALA A 528 7.83 20.91 5.48
CA ALA A 528 9.27 21.11 5.45
C ALA A 528 9.82 21.27 4.03
N LEU A 529 9.21 20.60 3.05
CA LEU A 529 9.49 20.76 1.61
C LEU A 529 8.73 21.94 0.97
N GLU A 530 8.03 22.74 1.76
CA GLU A 530 7.23 23.89 1.30
C GLU A 530 6.24 23.54 0.18
N TYR A 531 5.56 22.39 0.30
CA TYR A 531 4.59 21.96 -0.70
C TYR A 531 3.47 22.99 -0.90
N ASN A 532 3.04 23.12 -2.16
CA ASN A 532 1.94 23.94 -2.61
C ASN A 532 0.71 23.67 -1.76
N ARG A 533 0.09 24.77 -1.33
CA ARG A 533 -1.06 24.74 -0.44
C ARG A 533 -2.23 23.93 -0.98
N THR A 534 -2.42 23.88 -2.31
CA THR A 534 -3.45 23.05 -2.94
C THR A 534 -3.30 21.57 -2.60
N ILE A 535 -2.08 21.03 -2.59
CA ILE A 535 -1.81 19.63 -2.24
C ILE A 535 -2.09 19.40 -0.76
N VAL A 536 -1.59 20.29 0.09
CA VAL A 536 -1.77 20.19 1.55
C VAL A 536 -3.26 20.28 1.92
N ASP A 537 -3.99 21.24 1.37
CA ASP A 537 -5.42 21.43 1.64
C ASP A 537 -6.26 20.25 1.09
N PHE A 538 -5.88 19.69 -0.06
CA PHE A 538 -6.51 18.48 -0.58
C PHE A 538 -6.36 17.33 0.42
N TYR A 539 -5.14 17.04 0.88
CA TYR A 539 -4.92 15.95 1.82
C TYR A 539 -5.51 16.21 3.19
N ASP A 540 -5.48 17.45 3.71
CA ASP A 540 -6.15 17.82 4.96
C ASP A 540 -7.66 17.49 4.88
N GLU A 541 -8.32 17.78 3.76
CA GLU A 541 -9.73 17.48 3.53
C GLU A 541 -10.02 16.00 3.28
N TYR A 542 -9.23 15.39 2.38
CA TYR A 542 -9.36 13.99 1.99
C TYR A 542 -9.17 13.08 3.20
N VAL A 543 -8.09 13.27 3.96
CA VAL A 543 -7.82 12.46 5.16
C VAL A 543 -8.81 12.77 6.28
N SER A 544 -9.36 13.97 6.36
CA SER A 544 -10.46 14.25 7.31
C SER A 544 -11.66 13.36 7.03
N LEU A 545 -12.04 13.16 5.76
CA LEU A 545 -13.11 12.25 5.36
C LEU A 545 -12.75 10.80 5.67
N THR A 546 -11.50 10.37 5.39
CA THR A 546 -11.00 9.04 5.73
C THR A 546 -11.02 8.78 7.24
N PHE A 547 -10.63 9.76 8.06
CA PHE A 547 -10.68 9.64 9.52
C PHE A 547 -12.11 9.62 10.04
N ALA A 548 -12.98 10.45 9.47
CA ALA A 548 -14.39 10.42 9.82
C ALA A 548 -14.95 9.02 9.56
N TYR A 549 -14.61 8.39 8.43
CA TYR A 549 -14.90 6.99 8.14
C TYR A 549 -14.34 6.05 9.21
N TYR A 550 -13.04 6.06 9.48
CA TYR A 550 -12.43 5.10 10.40
C TYR A 550 -12.86 5.24 11.87
N TYR A 551 -13.08 6.46 12.34
CA TYR A 551 -13.23 6.75 13.76
C TYR A 551 -14.58 7.37 14.13
N GLY A 552 -15.43 7.68 13.15
CA GLY A 552 -16.58 8.55 13.34
C GLY A 552 -16.16 10.02 13.53
N VAL A 553 -17.08 10.94 13.20
CA VAL A 553 -16.81 12.40 13.17
C VAL A 553 -16.18 12.94 14.46
N SER A 554 -16.68 12.51 15.63
CA SER A 554 -16.25 13.07 16.92
C SER A 554 -14.85 12.63 17.34
N ASP A 555 -14.43 11.41 17.01
CA ASP A 555 -13.08 10.93 17.36
C ASP A 555 -12.08 11.24 16.24
N ALA A 556 -12.53 11.33 14.99
CA ALA A 556 -11.76 11.86 13.87
C ALA A 556 -11.20 13.26 14.17
N GLU A 557 -12.04 14.20 14.63
CA GLU A 557 -11.61 15.57 14.98
C GLU A 557 -10.49 15.55 16.05
N LYS A 558 -10.62 14.69 17.06
CA LYS A 558 -9.63 14.59 18.14
C LYS A 558 -8.31 14.01 17.66
N GLN A 559 -8.35 12.99 16.79
CA GLN A 559 -7.16 12.34 16.27
C GLN A 559 -6.43 13.21 15.25
N ALA A 560 -7.18 13.86 14.36
CA ALA A 560 -6.63 14.74 13.34
C ALA A 560 -6.10 16.06 13.91
N GLY A 561 -6.75 16.60 14.94
CA GLY A 561 -6.31 17.80 15.60
C GLY A 561 -6.30 19.01 14.67
N ASN A 562 -5.12 19.52 14.31
CA ASN A 562 -4.99 20.84 13.67
C ASN A 562 -5.18 20.87 12.15
N TRP A 563 -5.31 19.71 11.51
CA TRP A 563 -5.57 19.59 10.08
C TRP A 563 -6.97 19.05 9.77
N TYR A 564 -7.75 18.71 10.80
CA TYR A 564 -9.14 18.33 10.63
C TYR A 564 -9.93 19.45 9.95
N ASN A 565 -10.70 19.10 8.92
CA ASN A 565 -11.48 20.05 8.15
C ASN A 565 -12.98 19.86 8.42
N ASP A 566 -13.53 20.67 9.32
CA ASP A 566 -14.97 20.63 9.66
C ASP A 566 -15.88 20.99 8.47
N ASP A 567 -15.40 21.85 7.56
CA ASP A 567 -16.20 22.38 6.46
C ASP A 567 -16.50 21.29 5.42
N ILE A 568 -15.49 20.48 5.04
CA ILE A 568 -15.69 19.36 4.11
C ILE A 568 -16.58 18.29 4.73
N ILE A 569 -16.37 17.96 6.01
CA ILE A 569 -17.19 16.99 6.74
C ILE A 569 -18.65 17.45 6.79
N SER A 570 -18.88 18.71 7.16
CA SER A 570 -20.22 19.30 7.19
C SER A 570 -20.89 19.33 5.81
N SER A 571 -20.10 19.61 4.76
CA SER A 571 -20.57 19.60 3.37
C SER A 571 -21.07 18.21 2.99
N TYR A 572 -20.27 17.17 3.25
CA TYR A 572 -20.65 15.78 2.97
C TYR A 572 -21.85 15.34 3.81
N MET A 573 -21.87 15.62 5.12
CA MET A 573 -23.01 15.27 5.97
C MET A 573 -24.33 15.89 5.48
N SER A 574 -24.26 17.06 4.83
CA SER A 574 -25.43 17.72 4.24
C SER A 574 -25.90 17.11 2.91
N SER A 575 -25.05 16.37 2.21
CA SER A 575 -25.35 15.72 0.93
C SER A 575 -25.85 14.29 1.06
N GLY A 576 -25.87 13.71 2.28
CA GLY A 576 -26.30 12.34 2.53
C GLY A 576 -25.21 11.41 3.06
N PHE A 577 -23.98 11.91 3.25
CA PHE A 577 -22.89 11.18 3.89
C PHE A 577 -23.25 10.89 5.36
N THR A 578 -23.48 9.63 5.67
CA THR A 578 -23.83 9.16 7.01
C THR A 578 -22.62 8.51 7.66
N VAL A 579 -21.66 9.34 8.08
CA VAL A 579 -20.45 8.88 8.78
C VAL A 579 -20.57 8.99 10.30
N ALA A 580 -21.77 9.33 10.78
CA ALA A 580 -21.93 9.69 12.19
C ALA A 580 -21.96 8.48 13.14
N GLU A 581 -22.24 7.28 12.66
CA GLU A 581 -22.29 6.05 13.45
C GLU A 581 -22.01 4.95 12.41
N ALA A 582 -20.95 4.13 12.54
CA ALA A 582 -20.85 2.90 11.74
C ALA A 582 -22.17 2.14 11.94
N GLY A 583 -23.05 2.30 10.96
CA GLY A 583 -24.46 1.95 11.08
C GLY A 583 -24.64 0.60 10.44
N GLU A 584 -25.37 -0.27 11.12
CA GLU A 584 -25.92 -1.46 10.49
C GLU A 584 -27.17 -1.03 9.73
N TYR A 585 -27.08 -1.08 8.41
CA TYR A 585 -28.19 -0.83 7.50
C TYR A 585 -28.72 -2.15 6.97
N HIS A 586 -29.96 -2.14 6.49
CA HIS A 586 -30.58 -3.34 5.94
C HIS A 586 -30.59 -3.29 4.42
N LEU A 587 -30.17 -4.38 3.77
CA LEU A 587 -30.35 -4.61 2.33
C LEU A 587 -31.70 -5.26 2.08
N ASP A 588 -32.63 -4.51 1.50
CA ASP A 588 -33.94 -5.04 1.13
C ASP A 588 -33.79 -6.15 0.07
N CYS A 589 -34.23 -7.37 0.40
CA CYS A 589 -34.24 -8.49 -0.54
C CYS A 589 -35.51 -8.50 -1.40
N THR A 590 -35.36 -8.44 -2.72
CA THR A 590 -36.49 -8.39 -3.67
C THR A 590 -36.49 -9.62 -4.60
N LEU A 591 -37.65 -10.27 -4.74
CA LEU A 591 -37.83 -11.40 -5.67
C LEU A 591 -38.14 -10.91 -7.08
N ALA A 592 -37.38 -11.38 -8.07
CA ALA A 592 -37.64 -11.14 -9.50
C ALA A 592 -37.51 -12.42 -10.33
N THR A 593 -38.26 -12.49 -11.43
CA THR A 593 -38.14 -13.58 -12.42
C THR A 593 -37.16 -13.19 -13.51
N TYR A 594 -36.07 -13.94 -13.66
CA TYR A 594 -35.00 -13.66 -14.63
C TYR A 594 -35.25 -14.33 -15.99
N ALA A 595 -34.39 -14.03 -16.97
CA ALA A 595 -34.53 -14.48 -18.36
C ALA A 595 -34.41 -16.01 -18.54
N ASP A 596 -33.80 -16.69 -17.57
CA ASP A 596 -33.76 -18.16 -17.45
C ASP A 596 -35.12 -18.77 -17.06
N GLY A 597 -36.08 -17.94 -16.65
CA GLY A 597 -37.41 -18.32 -16.20
C GLY A 597 -37.46 -18.79 -14.75
N LEU A 598 -36.41 -18.56 -13.97
CA LEU A 598 -36.33 -18.84 -12.55
C LEU A 598 -36.53 -17.55 -11.74
N ASP A 599 -37.07 -17.71 -10.53
CA ASP A 599 -37.20 -16.63 -9.57
C ASP A 599 -35.91 -16.56 -8.74
N HIS A 600 -35.24 -15.40 -8.75
CA HIS A 600 -34.06 -15.13 -7.93
C HIS A 600 -34.32 -13.92 -7.05
N TYR A 601 -33.71 -13.92 -5.87
CA TYR A 601 -33.69 -12.75 -5.02
C TYR A 601 -32.47 -11.90 -5.33
N TYR A 602 -32.70 -10.59 -5.44
CA TYR A 602 -31.65 -9.60 -5.61
C TYR A 602 -31.72 -8.54 -4.51
N MET A 603 -30.59 -7.90 -4.26
CA MET A 603 -30.41 -6.78 -3.34
C MET A 603 -29.84 -5.63 -4.15
N SER A 604 -30.52 -4.49 -4.17
CA SER A 604 -30.02 -3.36 -4.95
C SER A 604 -28.86 -2.68 -4.26
N THR A 605 -27.73 -2.63 -4.96
CA THR A 605 -26.51 -1.95 -4.53
C THR A 605 -26.27 -0.67 -5.31
N SER A 606 -27.16 -0.31 -6.25
CA SER A 606 -27.01 0.83 -7.16
C SER A 606 -26.94 2.20 -6.48
N GLU A 607 -27.43 2.32 -5.24
CA GLU A 607 -27.31 3.53 -4.41
C GLU A 607 -26.18 3.43 -3.37
N ILE A 608 -25.44 2.32 -3.36
CA ILE A 608 -24.34 2.04 -2.43
C ILE A 608 -23.04 2.12 -3.22
N ASP A 609 -22.19 3.06 -2.85
CA ASP A 609 -20.80 3.10 -3.33
C ASP A 609 -20.02 2.00 -2.58
N TRP A 610 -20.23 0.72 -2.93
CA TRP A 610 -19.71 -0.41 -2.17
C TRP A 610 -18.22 -0.69 -2.42
N LEU A 611 -17.51 -1.11 -1.37
CA LEU A 611 -16.10 -1.50 -1.37
C LEU A 611 -15.95 -3.03 -1.38
N THR A 612 -16.67 -3.73 -0.50
CA THR A 612 -16.62 -5.19 -0.40
C THR A 612 -18.03 -5.78 -0.29
N VAL A 613 -18.18 -7.00 -0.80
CA VAL A 613 -19.34 -7.85 -0.57
C VAL A 613 -18.84 -9.17 0.01
N MET A 614 -19.41 -9.58 1.14
CA MET A 614 -19.12 -10.85 1.81
C MET A 614 -20.41 -11.65 1.97
N SER A 615 -20.29 -12.97 1.85
CA SER A 615 -21.39 -13.91 2.04
C SER A 615 -21.08 -14.80 3.24
N GLN A 616 -21.93 -14.75 4.25
CA GLN A 616 -21.78 -15.51 5.50
C GLN A 616 -22.68 -16.75 5.45
N MET A 617 -22.14 -17.91 5.81
CA MET A 617 -22.87 -19.18 5.81
C MET A 617 -22.99 -19.76 7.22
N PHE A 618 -24.19 -20.20 7.57
CA PHE A 618 -24.50 -20.85 8.84
C PHE A 618 -25.21 -22.18 8.64
N LEU A 619 -24.91 -23.15 9.50
CA LEU A 619 -25.58 -24.45 9.58
C LEU A 619 -26.56 -24.44 10.75
N GLU A 620 -27.82 -24.79 10.51
CA GLU A 620 -28.85 -24.96 11.54
C GLU A 620 -28.92 -26.42 12.00
N ASP A 621 -28.79 -26.66 13.30
CA ASP A 621 -28.97 -28.00 13.87
C ASP A 621 -30.45 -28.36 14.13
N SER A 622 -30.70 -29.58 14.63
CA SER A 622 -32.05 -30.06 14.90
C SER A 622 -32.80 -29.32 16.02
N ASP A 623 -32.07 -28.61 16.87
CA ASP A 623 -32.61 -27.79 17.96
C ASP A 623 -32.79 -26.33 17.53
N GLY A 624 -32.37 -25.98 16.30
CA GLY A 624 -32.48 -24.65 15.71
C GLY A 624 -31.28 -23.75 15.96
N ASN A 625 -30.17 -24.27 16.49
CA ASN A 625 -28.98 -23.45 16.74
C ASN A 625 -28.19 -23.23 15.46
N LEU A 626 -27.68 -22.02 15.25
CA LEU A 626 -26.88 -21.63 14.08
C LEU A 626 -25.38 -21.70 14.37
N TYR A 627 -24.66 -22.50 13.58
CA TYR A 627 -23.21 -22.64 13.62
C TYR A 627 -22.58 -21.94 12.42
N PHE A 628 -21.68 -21.00 12.68
CA PHE A 628 -20.98 -20.25 11.64
C PHE A 628 -20.00 -21.17 10.88
N LEU A 629 -20.25 -21.35 9.59
CA LEU A 629 -19.39 -22.11 8.68
C LEU A 629 -18.36 -21.22 7.97
N GLY A 630 -18.45 -19.89 8.13
CA GLY A 630 -17.47 -18.95 7.60
C GLY A 630 -18.06 -17.88 6.70
N GLN A 631 -17.16 -17.05 6.16
CA GLN A 631 -17.45 -16.00 5.20
C GLN A 631 -16.56 -16.16 3.96
N ASP A 632 -17.16 -16.02 2.78
CA ASP A 632 -16.48 -16.11 1.48
C ASP A 632 -17.26 -15.27 0.45
N GLN A 633 -16.79 -15.17 -0.80
CA GLN A 633 -17.43 -14.38 -1.86
C GLN A 633 -18.21 -15.26 -2.84
N PHE A 634 -19.44 -15.66 -2.48
CA PHE A 634 -20.32 -16.45 -3.35
C PHE A 634 -21.64 -15.71 -3.65
N TYR A 635 -21.58 -14.92 -4.72
CA TYR A 635 -22.71 -14.14 -5.23
C TYR A 635 -22.56 -13.93 -6.75
N ASN A 636 -23.62 -13.44 -7.38
CA ASN A 636 -23.55 -12.94 -8.75
C ASN A 636 -24.05 -11.49 -8.81
N PHE A 637 -23.75 -10.80 -9.91
CA PHE A 637 -24.41 -9.54 -10.25
C PHE A 637 -25.23 -9.73 -11.52
N ASP A 638 -26.39 -9.09 -11.58
CA ASP A 638 -27.17 -9.05 -12.82
C ASP A 638 -26.75 -7.89 -13.75
N ASP A 639 -27.42 -7.78 -14.89
CA ASP A 639 -27.13 -6.75 -15.90
C ASP A 639 -27.37 -5.32 -15.40
N ASP A 640 -28.16 -5.14 -14.33
CA ASP A 640 -28.45 -3.85 -13.71
C ASP A 640 -27.46 -3.53 -12.56
N GLY A 641 -26.57 -4.47 -12.23
CA GLY A 641 -25.56 -4.34 -11.18
C GLY A 641 -26.08 -4.69 -9.79
N ASP A 642 -27.26 -5.30 -9.68
CA ASP A 642 -27.83 -5.71 -8.40
C ASP A 642 -27.22 -7.05 -7.95
N LEU A 643 -27.00 -7.18 -6.63
CA LEU A 643 -26.42 -8.37 -6.02
C LEU A 643 -27.45 -9.50 -5.99
N VAL A 644 -27.14 -10.64 -6.60
CA VAL A 644 -28.00 -11.82 -6.68
C VAL A 644 -27.46 -12.92 -5.77
N ALA A 645 -28.32 -13.42 -4.89
CA ALA A 645 -27.98 -14.48 -3.95
C ALA A 645 -27.63 -15.81 -4.66
N ASP A 646 -26.62 -16.52 -4.15
CA ASP A 646 -26.14 -17.79 -4.66
C ASP A 646 -25.67 -18.71 -3.51
N THR A 647 -25.40 -19.98 -3.82
CA THR A 647 -24.91 -20.98 -2.86
C THR A 647 -23.53 -21.50 -3.27
N PRO A 648 -22.59 -21.71 -2.33
CA PRO A 648 -21.28 -22.22 -2.67
C PRO A 648 -21.36 -23.67 -3.16
N THR A 649 -20.63 -23.99 -4.22
CA THR A 649 -20.48 -25.38 -4.73
C THR A 649 -19.23 -26.07 -4.21
N LYS A 650 -18.29 -25.29 -3.67
CA LYS A 650 -17.06 -25.73 -3.04
C LYS A 650 -16.88 -24.99 -1.72
N TRP A 651 -16.13 -25.59 -0.81
CA TRP A 651 -15.78 -24.97 0.47
C TRP A 651 -14.41 -25.42 0.93
N THR A 652 -13.88 -24.73 1.94
CA THR A 652 -12.62 -25.09 2.58
C THR A 652 -12.79 -26.33 3.46
N TRP A 653 -11.96 -27.33 3.20
CA TRP A 653 -11.89 -28.56 3.97
C TRP A 653 -10.57 -28.62 4.73
N LEU A 654 -10.65 -28.93 6.02
CA LEU A 654 -9.49 -29.27 6.83
C LEU A 654 -9.55 -30.76 7.15
N SER A 655 -8.62 -31.50 6.55
CA SER A 655 -8.58 -32.95 6.51
C SER A 655 -9.85 -33.53 5.86
N ASP A 656 -10.72 -34.18 6.63
CA ASP A 656 -11.96 -34.80 6.14
C ASP A 656 -13.22 -34.03 6.57
N ARG A 657 -13.08 -32.76 6.98
CA ARG A 657 -14.16 -31.95 7.56
C ARG A 657 -14.28 -30.59 6.89
N VAL A 658 -15.52 -30.13 6.76
CA VAL A 658 -15.83 -28.74 6.39
C VAL A 658 -15.29 -27.83 7.49
N ALA A 659 -14.38 -26.92 7.13
CA ALA A 659 -13.81 -25.97 8.06
C ALA A 659 -14.62 -24.68 8.09
N CYS A 660 -14.64 -24.00 9.24
CA CYS A 660 -15.00 -22.60 9.26
C CYS A 660 -13.90 -21.82 8.54
N TYR A 661 -14.21 -21.09 7.47
CA TYR A 661 -13.21 -20.31 6.74
C TYR A 661 -13.63 -18.85 6.68
N ILE A 662 -12.75 -17.95 7.13
CA ILE A 662 -13.02 -16.53 7.26
C ILE A 662 -12.07 -15.80 6.31
N VAL A 663 -12.59 -15.30 5.18
CA VAL A 663 -11.82 -14.41 4.30
C VAL A 663 -11.49 -13.11 5.03
N TYR A 664 -10.24 -12.67 4.93
CA TYR A 664 -9.80 -11.35 5.38
C TYR A 664 -9.51 -10.42 4.22
N ASP A 665 -8.87 -10.95 3.18
CA ASP A 665 -8.42 -10.16 2.05
C ASP A 665 -8.51 -11.00 0.77
N CYS A 666 -8.84 -10.34 -0.33
CA CYS A 666 -8.90 -10.91 -1.64
C CYS A 666 -8.41 -9.87 -2.66
N TYR A 667 -7.38 -10.24 -3.41
CA TYR A 667 -6.88 -9.46 -4.53
C TYR A 667 -7.26 -10.14 -5.83
N GLN A 668 -7.70 -9.36 -6.81
CA GLN A 668 -7.83 -9.83 -8.19
C GLN A 668 -7.42 -8.70 -9.14
N ASP A 669 -6.56 -9.05 -10.09
CA ASP A 669 -6.13 -8.19 -11.18
C ASP A 669 -6.92 -8.58 -12.44
N ASP A 670 -7.82 -7.69 -12.87
CA ASP A 670 -8.66 -7.91 -14.05
C ASP A 670 -7.87 -7.96 -15.38
N ASP A 671 -6.69 -7.33 -15.43
CA ASP A 671 -5.88 -7.24 -16.64
C ASP A 671 -5.00 -8.48 -16.81
N THR A 672 -4.42 -8.99 -15.72
CA THR A 672 -3.53 -10.16 -15.73
C THR A 672 -4.26 -11.47 -15.42
N GLY A 673 -5.39 -11.40 -14.72
CA GLY A 673 -6.10 -12.56 -14.17
C GLY A 673 -5.41 -13.16 -12.94
N GLU A 674 -4.38 -12.50 -12.41
CA GLU A 674 -3.79 -12.86 -11.12
C GLU A 674 -4.75 -12.52 -9.99
N TRP A 675 -4.69 -13.31 -8.93
CA TRP A 675 -5.58 -13.27 -7.80
C TRP A 675 -4.94 -13.94 -6.58
N ASN A 676 -5.27 -13.47 -5.40
CA ASN A 676 -4.92 -14.19 -4.19
C ASN A 676 -5.99 -13.95 -3.12
N GLN A 677 -6.05 -14.83 -2.15
CA GLN A 677 -7.01 -14.73 -1.06
C GLN A 677 -6.36 -15.18 0.25
N TYR A 678 -6.49 -14.34 1.26
CA TYR A 678 -6.06 -14.62 2.62
C TYR A 678 -7.28 -14.82 3.50
N GLY A 679 -7.18 -15.80 4.39
CA GLY A 679 -8.20 -16.02 5.39
C GLY A 679 -7.69 -16.85 6.55
N ALA A 680 -8.60 -17.22 7.45
CA ALA A 680 -8.29 -18.04 8.59
C ALA A 680 -9.33 -19.12 8.87
N ILE A 681 -8.85 -20.19 9.52
CA ILE A 681 -9.69 -21.25 10.08
C ILE A 681 -9.57 -21.22 11.60
N PRO A 682 -10.66 -20.98 12.35
CA PRO A 682 -10.64 -21.08 13.80
C PRO A 682 -10.44 -22.53 14.24
N VAL A 683 -9.46 -22.75 15.11
CA VAL A 683 -9.09 -24.04 15.69
C VAL A 683 -8.66 -23.87 17.14
N LYS A 684 -8.39 -24.99 17.82
CA LYS A 684 -7.47 -25.01 18.95
C LYS A 684 -6.16 -25.66 18.55
N VAL A 685 -5.05 -24.97 18.77
CA VAL A 685 -3.69 -25.53 18.66
C VAL A 685 -3.21 -25.87 20.07
N ASN A 686 -3.00 -27.15 20.36
CA ASN A 686 -2.64 -27.67 21.69
C ASN A 686 -3.59 -27.18 22.82
N GLY A 687 -4.88 -27.05 22.50
CA GLY A 687 -5.92 -26.60 23.43
C GLY A 687 -6.05 -25.08 23.59
N VAL A 688 -5.29 -24.28 22.84
CA VAL A 688 -5.39 -22.80 22.81
C VAL A 688 -6.17 -22.37 21.58
N GLU A 689 -7.16 -21.51 21.74
CA GLU A 689 -7.96 -20.94 20.63
C GLU A 689 -7.09 -20.08 19.72
N SER A 690 -7.08 -20.45 18.45
CA SER A 690 -6.15 -19.94 17.45
C SER A 690 -6.82 -19.85 16.08
N TYR A 691 -6.27 -19.01 15.21
CA TYR A 691 -6.58 -18.97 13.78
C TYR A 691 -5.46 -19.63 13.00
N LEU A 692 -5.72 -20.70 12.25
CA LEU A 692 -4.81 -21.17 11.21
C LEU A 692 -4.87 -20.17 10.05
N MET A 693 -3.72 -19.65 9.63
CA MET A 693 -3.63 -18.71 8.53
C MET A 693 -3.57 -19.47 7.21
N VAL A 694 -4.46 -19.12 6.28
CA VAL A 694 -4.65 -19.80 5.00
C VAL A 694 -4.48 -18.82 3.85
N PHE A 695 -3.78 -19.25 2.82
CA PHE A 695 -3.52 -18.49 1.61
C PHE A 695 -3.87 -19.27 0.35
N TYR A 696 -4.58 -18.64 -0.59
CA TYR A 696 -4.91 -19.16 -1.92
C TYR A 696 -4.36 -18.25 -3.00
N ASP A 697 -3.87 -18.83 -4.10
CA ASP A 697 -3.44 -18.14 -5.32
C ASP A 697 -3.51 -19.10 -6.52
N GLN A 698 -2.99 -18.70 -7.69
CA GLN A 698 -2.98 -19.56 -8.89
C GLN A 698 -2.17 -20.85 -8.70
N ASP A 699 -1.10 -20.78 -7.90
CA ASP A 699 -0.14 -21.86 -7.71
C ASP A 699 -0.57 -22.82 -6.58
N ASN A 700 -1.41 -22.34 -5.67
CA ASN A 700 -1.97 -23.00 -4.51
C ASN A 700 -3.51 -22.92 -4.55
N PRO A 701 -4.17 -23.45 -5.60
CA PRO A 701 -5.62 -23.31 -5.77
C PRO A 701 -6.44 -24.08 -4.72
N ASN A 702 -5.82 -25.02 -4.00
CA ASN A 702 -6.42 -25.75 -2.88
C ASN A 702 -6.05 -25.13 -1.52
N GLY A 703 -5.31 -24.03 -1.54
CA GLY A 703 -4.84 -23.30 -0.37
C GLY A 703 -3.55 -23.87 0.23
N LYS A 704 -2.89 -23.03 1.02
CA LYS A 704 -1.71 -23.36 1.81
C LYS A 704 -1.86 -22.79 3.21
N ILE A 705 -1.59 -23.62 4.22
CA ILE A 705 -1.48 -23.16 5.61
C ILE A 705 -0.09 -22.59 5.82
N THR A 706 -0.01 -21.36 6.29
CA THR A 706 1.26 -20.67 6.50
C THR A 706 1.72 -20.80 7.95
N GLY A 707 0.79 -20.83 8.91
CA GLY A 707 1.06 -20.83 10.35
C GLY A 707 -0.23 -20.61 11.15
N TYR A 708 -0.12 -20.12 12.38
CA TYR A 708 -1.28 -19.75 13.20
C TYR A 708 -1.02 -18.52 14.08
N THR A 709 -2.10 -17.83 14.46
CA THR A 709 -2.12 -16.80 15.50
C THR A 709 -3.08 -17.20 16.63
N ILE A 710 -2.93 -16.64 17.83
CA ILE A 710 -3.79 -16.91 18.99
C ILE A 710 -4.90 -15.86 19.03
N MET A 711 -6.15 -16.27 19.25
CA MET A 711 -7.32 -15.38 19.15
C MET A 711 -7.35 -14.25 20.19
N ASP A 712 -6.95 -14.55 21.43
CA ASP A 712 -7.02 -13.63 22.58
C ASP A 712 -5.70 -12.90 22.88
N ASP A 713 -4.70 -13.01 22.01
CA ASP A 713 -3.42 -12.35 22.24
C ASP A 713 -3.51 -10.90 21.74
N GLU A 714 -3.40 -9.93 22.67
CA GLU A 714 -3.36 -8.49 22.36
C GLU A 714 -2.12 -8.09 21.51
N GLY A 715 -1.30 -9.06 21.11
CA GLY A 715 -0.37 -8.93 20.00
C GLY A 715 -0.59 -10.01 18.95
N ASP A 716 -0.65 -9.62 17.69
CA ASP A 716 -0.64 -10.43 16.45
C ASP A 716 0.64 -11.29 16.27
N TYR A 717 0.91 -12.19 17.21
CA TYR A 717 2.05 -13.11 17.12
C TYR A 717 1.76 -14.22 16.11
N TYR A 718 2.68 -14.39 15.17
CA TYR A 718 2.64 -15.49 14.21
C TYR A 718 3.50 -16.67 14.67
N TYR A 719 2.91 -17.87 14.65
CA TYR A 719 3.53 -19.12 15.09
C TYR A 719 3.59 -20.12 13.94
N GLU A 720 4.75 -20.76 13.77
CA GLU A 720 4.88 -21.94 12.90
C GLU A 720 4.26 -23.17 13.58
N LEU A 721 3.66 -24.05 12.78
CA LEU A 721 3.18 -25.34 13.24
C LEU A 721 4.33 -26.34 13.36
N GLU A 722 4.37 -27.09 14.45
CA GLU A 722 5.19 -28.28 14.60
C GLU A 722 4.37 -29.53 14.24
N ASP A 723 4.98 -30.53 13.61
CA ASP A 723 4.34 -31.81 13.24
C ASP A 723 3.56 -32.49 14.40
N SER A 724 3.98 -32.23 15.64
CA SER A 724 3.40 -32.76 16.87
C SER A 724 2.28 -31.90 17.48
N ASP A 725 1.99 -30.73 16.92
CA ASP A 725 0.90 -29.88 17.39
C ASP A 725 -0.45 -30.59 17.18
N GLU A 726 -1.25 -30.62 18.22
CA GLU A 726 -2.62 -31.14 18.18
C GLU A 726 -3.56 -30.04 17.70
N ILE A 727 -4.33 -30.33 16.66
CA ILE A 727 -5.28 -29.43 16.01
C ILE A 727 -6.69 -29.94 16.27
N GLN A 728 -7.55 -29.05 16.77
CA GLN A 728 -8.97 -29.32 16.97
C GLN A 728 -9.80 -28.24 16.29
N ILE A 729 -10.62 -28.61 15.31
CA ILE A 729 -11.52 -27.66 14.63
C ILE A 729 -12.59 -27.19 15.61
N ILE A 730 -12.92 -25.90 15.55
CA ILE A 730 -14.00 -25.29 16.33
C ILE A 730 -14.95 -24.52 15.42
N TRP A 731 -16.23 -24.48 15.77
CA TRP A 731 -17.25 -23.66 15.11
C TRP A 731 -17.94 -22.78 16.13
N TYR A 732 -18.21 -21.55 15.74
CA TYR A 732 -18.90 -20.60 16.59
C TYR A 732 -20.42 -20.81 16.52
N CYS A 733 -21.10 -20.98 17.66
CA CYS A 733 -22.54 -21.15 17.74
C CYS A 733 -23.21 -19.86 18.21
N LEU A 734 -24.00 -19.22 17.34
CA LEU A 734 -24.58 -17.89 17.55
C LEU A 734 -25.56 -17.87 18.72
N ASP A 735 -26.41 -18.89 18.84
CA ASP A 735 -27.44 -18.95 19.89
C ASP A 735 -26.86 -19.14 21.30
N THR A 736 -25.67 -19.74 21.39
CA THR A 736 -25.01 -20.04 22.67
C THR A 736 -23.87 -19.10 23.02
N ASP A 737 -23.37 -18.31 22.06
CA ASP A 737 -22.21 -17.42 22.24
C ASP A 737 -20.93 -18.20 22.61
N GLU A 738 -20.78 -19.43 22.10
CA GLU A 738 -19.69 -20.36 22.45
C GLU A 738 -19.13 -21.09 21.22
N TYR A 739 -17.82 -21.37 21.25
CA TYR A 739 -17.18 -22.29 20.29
C TYR A 739 -17.46 -23.75 20.65
N VAL A 740 -17.90 -24.52 19.66
CA VAL A 740 -18.12 -25.96 19.77
C VAL A 740 -17.00 -26.71 19.07
N GLU A 741 -16.40 -27.65 19.80
CA GLU A 741 -15.27 -28.45 19.33
C GLU A 741 -15.71 -29.65 18.50
N ALA A 742 -14.93 -29.95 17.46
CA ALA A 742 -15.00 -31.23 16.79
C ALA A 742 -14.56 -32.37 17.73
N TYR A 743 -15.23 -33.53 17.62
CA TYR A 743 -15.06 -34.65 18.55
C TYR A 743 -13.67 -35.30 18.55
N ASP A 744 -13.00 -35.37 17.39
CA ASP A 744 -11.69 -36.03 17.28
C ASP A 744 -10.62 -35.03 16.79
N PRO A 745 -9.65 -34.62 17.63
CA PRO A 745 -8.50 -33.84 17.19
C PRO A 745 -7.53 -34.69 16.36
N PHE A 746 -6.64 -34.04 15.62
CA PHE A 746 -5.60 -34.67 14.80
C PHE A 746 -4.28 -33.90 14.91
N TYR A 747 -3.17 -34.49 14.47
CA TYR A 747 -1.88 -33.80 14.51
C TYR A 747 -1.64 -32.98 13.24
N ALA A 748 -0.91 -31.87 13.36
CA ALA A 748 -0.52 -31.03 12.21
C ALA A 748 0.18 -31.84 11.10
N SER A 749 0.95 -32.88 11.46
CA SER A 749 1.59 -33.80 10.50
C SER A 749 0.61 -34.64 9.65
N GLU A 750 -0.65 -34.74 10.05
CA GLU A 750 -1.72 -35.47 9.35
C GLU A 750 -2.68 -34.52 8.63
N MET A 751 -2.52 -33.21 8.80
CA MET A 751 -3.41 -32.17 8.32
C MET A 751 -3.30 -32.00 6.80
N THR A 752 -4.45 -31.96 6.12
CA THR A 752 -4.54 -31.56 4.72
C THR A 752 -5.49 -30.39 4.57
N LEU A 753 -5.19 -29.45 3.69
CA LEU A 753 -6.10 -28.38 3.29
C LEU A 753 -6.56 -28.67 1.87
N ASP A 754 -7.87 -28.55 1.64
CA ASP A 754 -8.45 -28.67 0.31
C ASP A 754 -9.57 -27.63 0.09
N TYR A 755 -9.88 -27.37 -1.18
CA TYR A 755 -11.01 -26.55 -1.59
C TYR A 755 -11.85 -27.34 -2.61
N ASP A 756 -12.81 -28.10 -2.09
CA ASP A 756 -13.50 -29.16 -2.83
C ASP A 756 -15.02 -29.10 -2.65
N GLU A 757 -15.73 -29.89 -3.46
CA GLU A 757 -17.20 -29.93 -3.52
C GLU A 757 -17.84 -30.04 -2.14
N ILE A 758 -18.76 -29.12 -1.83
CA ILE A 758 -19.60 -29.19 -0.63
C ILE A 758 -21.02 -29.59 -1.02
N ASN A 759 -21.60 -30.54 -0.29
CA ASN A 759 -22.96 -30.99 -0.53
C ASN A 759 -23.85 -30.70 0.67
N LEU A 760 -24.59 -29.60 0.57
CA LEU A 760 -25.49 -29.09 1.60
C LEU A 760 -26.95 -29.57 1.42
N THR A 761 -27.20 -30.54 0.53
CA THR A 761 -28.56 -30.96 0.17
C THR A 761 -29.30 -31.77 1.24
N ASN A 762 -28.71 -32.01 2.41
CA ASN A 762 -29.41 -32.62 3.55
C ASN A 762 -29.35 -31.76 4.81
N ASP A 763 -28.86 -30.52 4.67
CA ASP A 763 -28.60 -29.60 5.75
C ASP A 763 -29.54 -28.40 5.63
N ASN A 764 -29.80 -27.74 6.76
CA ASN A 764 -30.51 -26.47 6.81
C ASN A 764 -29.46 -25.36 6.86
N ILE A 765 -29.39 -24.55 5.81
CA ILE A 765 -28.35 -23.55 5.64
C ILE A 765 -28.96 -22.15 5.59
N TRP A 766 -28.31 -21.23 6.27
CA TRP A 766 -28.66 -19.81 6.27
C TRP A 766 -27.51 -19.05 5.64
N ILE A 767 -27.83 -18.21 4.65
CA ILE A 767 -26.86 -17.33 3.99
C ILE A 767 -27.28 -15.89 4.22
N VAL A 768 -26.32 -15.05 4.62
CA VAL A 768 -26.51 -13.61 4.82
C VAL A 768 -25.45 -12.88 4.01
N TYR A 769 -25.84 -11.81 3.33
CA TYR A 769 -24.93 -10.96 2.57
C TYR A 769 -24.62 -9.69 3.35
N GLU A 770 -23.36 -9.31 3.33
CA GLU A 770 -22.86 -8.10 3.94
C GLU A 770 -22.15 -7.26 2.89
N VAL A 771 -22.60 -6.03 2.69
CA VAL A 771 -21.99 -5.06 1.79
C VAL A 771 -21.38 -3.95 2.64
N THR A 772 -20.08 -3.70 2.49
CA THR A 772 -19.42 -2.55 3.14
C THR A 772 -19.22 -1.46 2.11
N ASP A 773 -19.65 -0.24 2.40
CA ASP A 773 -19.42 0.91 1.52
C ASP A 773 -18.08 1.62 1.75
N VAL A 774 -17.70 2.44 0.77
CA VAL A 774 -16.53 3.33 0.79
C VAL A 774 -16.51 4.33 1.97
N TYR A 775 -17.59 4.40 2.74
CA TYR A 775 -17.75 5.24 3.93
C TYR A 775 -17.77 4.43 5.22
N GLY A 776 -17.66 3.09 5.15
CA GLY A 776 -17.67 2.19 6.29
C GLY A 776 -19.01 1.77 6.81
N ASN A 777 -20.07 2.05 6.09
CA ASN A 777 -21.39 1.54 6.45
C ASN A 777 -21.48 0.09 6.02
N THR A 778 -21.99 -0.74 6.93
CA THR A 778 -22.24 -2.15 6.67
C THR A 778 -23.73 -2.34 6.45
N TYR A 779 -24.09 -2.89 5.29
CA TYR A 779 -25.46 -3.21 4.93
C TYR A 779 -25.63 -4.72 4.93
N THR A 780 -26.51 -5.24 5.78
CA THR A 780 -26.75 -6.68 5.95
C THR A 780 -28.11 -7.06 5.36
N SER A 781 -28.15 -8.17 4.62
CA SER A 781 -29.39 -8.68 4.01
C SER A 781 -30.28 -9.42 5.00
N ASP A 782 -31.53 -9.70 4.59
CA ASP A 782 -32.28 -10.82 5.16
C ASP A 782 -31.51 -12.14 5.00
N ALA A 783 -31.78 -13.13 5.85
CA ALA A 783 -31.20 -14.46 5.75
C ALA A 783 -31.96 -15.34 4.75
N PHE A 784 -31.22 -15.88 3.78
CA PHE A 784 -31.69 -16.84 2.80
C PHE A 784 -31.63 -18.26 3.37
N VAL A 785 -32.79 -18.89 3.57
CA VAL A 785 -32.90 -20.19 4.24
C VAL A 785 -33.10 -21.31 3.22
N TYR A 786 -32.14 -22.22 3.16
CA TYR A 786 -32.14 -23.37 2.28
C TYR A 786 -32.43 -24.65 3.06
N GLU A 787 -33.39 -25.44 2.57
CA GLU A 787 -33.66 -26.79 3.07
C GLU A 787 -33.48 -27.80 1.94
N ASN A 788 -32.63 -28.80 2.16
CA ASN A 788 -32.28 -29.81 1.16
C ASN A 788 -31.75 -29.23 -0.17
N GLY A 789 -31.05 -28.09 -0.11
CA GLY A 789 -30.51 -27.39 -1.28
C GLY A 789 -31.53 -26.59 -2.09
N GLU A 790 -32.78 -26.45 -1.62
CA GLU A 790 -33.77 -25.56 -2.21
C GLU A 790 -34.00 -24.36 -1.27
N LEU A 791 -34.03 -23.14 -1.81
CA LEU A 791 -34.41 -21.94 -1.06
C LEU A 791 -35.89 -22.06 -0.66
N VAL A 792 -36.17 -22.05 0.64
CA VAL A 792 -37.54 -22.23 1.17
C VAL A 792 -38.11 -20.98 1.82
N ASP A 793 -37.26 -20.05 2.28
CA ASP A 793 -37.69 -18.83 2.96
C ASP A 793 -36.62 -17.73 2.90
N VAL A 794 -37.05 -16.48 3.11
CA VAL A 794 -36.16 -15.31 3.32
C VAL A 794 -36.67 -14.60 4.57
N LYS A 795 -35.84 -14.54 5.61
CA LYS A 795 -36.23 -14.10 6.96
C LYS A 795 -35.39 -12.91 7.41
N GLU A 796 -36.01 -11.99 8.14
CA GLU A 796 -35.32 -10.91 8.85
C GLU A 796 -34.19 -11.51 9.72
N TRP A 797 -32.96 -11.07 9.46
CA TRP A 797 -31.74 -11.51 10.14
C TRP A 797 -31.59 -10.87 11.52
#